data_AF-A0A8J7LHB6-F1
#
_entry.id   AF-A0A8J7LHB6-F1
#
_cell.length_a   1.000
_cell.length_b   1.000
_cell.length_c   1.000
_cell.angle_alpha   90.00
_cell.angle_beta   90.00
_cell.angle_gamma   90.00
#
_symmetry.space_group_name_H-M   'P 1'
#
loop_
_entity.id
_entity.type
_entity.pdbx_description
1 polymer ?
#
loop_
_entity_poly.entity_id
_entity_poly.type
_entity_poly.pdbx_seq_one_letter_code
_entity_poly.pdbx_strand_id
1 'polypeptide(L)'
;MRQQIGINKNSTLDKISFSTSDRATPDLHPTRLVFIDSQVEDYQSLVRGVLPNTFVVVLDANRDGIEQISQVLESHQGINSLHIVSHGTPGCIYLGNCQLSDETLNRYAEQLMGWSDALSEDAQLLLYGCKVAKTEQGIKFIRCLSELTGAIVAASEDLTGSAALGGNWELEICTGAIIPRLAFGQEAIAAYASVLSLVVLDNTFGNGGKVITDFGSTDIGRSVVIQNDGKILVAGVSNNNFAVVRYNSDGTLDTSFDTDGKVTTNLGSTDIAYSMAVQADGKILVAGKRGNDFALVRYNSNGSLDTSFDTDGQVTTDIGNATSDTAYSITLQTDGKILVAGVSAGNFAVVRYNSDGTLDNSFGSGGKVTTDIGNATSDTAYSITLQTDGKILLAGSSANNFAVVRYNSDGTLDNSFGSSGKVTTNLGGTDVAYSMVMQADGKFILAGKRTSDFALVRYNSDGSLDTSFGSSGQVITDIGSGTSDTAYSVSVQPDGKILLAGSSANNFAVVRYNSDGTLDTNFNTTGKITTDIGGTDIAYALTQQADGKIIVAGVSANNFAVARYTFNTNPVLAQAIADQNATEDAVFNFTIPAGSFTDADGDTLTYTAILDNGDPLPSWLTFNANTKTFSGTPTNDNVGSLSIKVTVKDIFLATVSDVFTLTVNNVNDPPELVQALADQNATEDAVFSFTIPAGSFKDVDAGDTLTYTATLENGDPLPSWLSFDANTQTFSGTPTNDNVGSLNLKVTVKDTSLAQA
;
A
#
# COMPACT_ATOMS: atom_id res chain seq x y z
N MET A 1 15.49 35.88 9.82
CA MET A 1 16.37 35.31 10.87
C MET A 1 16.02 33.84 10.97
N ARG A 2 16.86 32.95 10.43
CA ARG A 2 16.66 31.49 10.53
C ARG A 2 17.33 31.03 11.81
N GLN A 3 16.55 30.71 12.83
CA GLN A 3 17.06 30.03 14.03
C GLN A 3 17.08 28.52 13.73
N GLN A 4 18.27 27.93 13.72
CA GLN A 4 18.43 26.47 13.76
C GLN A 4 17.78 25.97 15.05
N ILE A 5 16.73 25.15 14.92
CA ILE A 5 16.14 24.42 16.03
C ILE A 5 17.13 23.31 16.41
N GLY A 6 17.79 23.47 17.55
CA GLY A 6 18.74 22.50 18.09
C GLY A 6 18.00 21.28 18.64
N ILE A 7 18.10 20.15 17.94
CA ILE A 7 17.50 18.86 18.34
C ILE A 7 18.18 18.36 19.62
N ASN A 8 17.44 18.31 20.74
CA ASN A 8 17.94 17.71 21.97
C ASN A 8 17.66 16.20 21.95
N LYS A 9 18.70 15.39 21.68
CA LYS A 9 18.61 13.92 21.46
C LYS A 9 18.31 13.06 22.70
N ASN A 10 18.02 13.63 23.88
CA ASN A 10 18.10 12.90 25.17
C ASN A 10 16.84 12.90 26.08
N SER A 11 15.62 13.17 25.60
CA SER A 11 14.41 12.88 26.40
C SER A 11 13.91 11.46 26.15
N THR A 12 13.94 10.62 27.19
CA THR A 12 13.31 9.30 27.21
C THR A 12 11.79 9.45 27.12
N LEU A 13 11.17 8.85 26.10
CA LEU A 13 9.72 8.79 25.94
C LEU A 13 9.20 7.57 26.72
N ASP A 14 8.16 7.75 27.51
CA ASP A 14 7.61 6.67 28.33
C ASP A 14 6.58 5.83 27.53
N LYS A 15 6.81 4.52 27.42
CA LYS A 15 5.77 3.55 27.05
C LYS A 15 4.91 3.29 28.29
N ILE A 16 3.65 3.68 28.28
CA ILE A 16 2.77 3.55 29.45
C ILE A 16 1.69 2.49 29.20
N SER A 17 1.73 1.40 29.97
CA SER A 17 0.66 0.39 30.05
C SER A 17 -0.30 0.75 31.18
N PHE A 18 -1.60 0.91 30.90
CA PHE A 18 -2.59 1.29 31.92
C PHE A 18 -3.43 0.11 32.44
N SER A 19 -3.68 0.10 33.75
CA SER A 19 -4.67 -0.75 34.43
C SER A 19 -5.85 0.09 34.92
N THR A 20 -7.06 -0.48 34.88
CA THR A 20 -8.36 0.23 34.95
C THR A 20 -8.80 0.68 36.35
N SER A 21 -7.93 1.26 37.16
CA SER A 21 -8.37 1.88 38.42
C SER A 21 -7.54 3.09 38.82
N ASP A 22 -8.01 4.28 38.48
CA ASP A 22 -8.07 5.36 39.48
C ASP A 22 -9.03 6.48 39.09
N ARG A 23 -9.83 6.93 40.07
CA ARG A 23 -10.93 7.90 39.91
C ARG A 23 -10.50 9.31 40.33
N ALA A 24 -10.75 10.23 39.42
CA ALA A 24 -11.34 11.57 39.59
C ALA A 24 -10.69 12.60 40.55
N THR A 25 -10.05 13.61 39.96
CA THR A 25 -10.21 15.01 40.37
C THR A 25 -11.29 15.68 39.50
N PRO A 26 -12.12 16.59 40.04
CA PRO A 26 -13.16 17.28 39.28
C PRO A 26 -12.53 18.45 38.51
N ASP A 27 -12.44 18.32 37.18
CA ASP A 27 -11.84 19.33 36.32
C ASP A 27 -12.92 20.27 35.75
N LEU A 28 -12.66 21.58 35.76
CA LEU A 28 -13.46 22.58 35.05
C LEU A 28 -13.58 22.16 33.58
N HIS A 29 -14.77 22.26 32.97
CA HIS A 29 -15.01 21.83 31.59
C HIS A 29 -13.89 22.31 30.62
N PRO A 30 -12.94 21.43 30.25
CA PRO A 30 -11.81 21.86 29.42
C PRO A 30 -12.31 22.06 28.00
N THR A 31 -11.89 23.15 27.34
CA THR A 31 -12.29 23.42 25.96
C THR A 31 -11.67 22.36 25.06
N ARG A 32 -12.51 21.51 24.46
CA ARG A 32 -12.08 20.42 23.57
C ARG A 32 -12.56 20.66 22.15
N LEU A 33 -11.66 20.46 21.18
CA LEU A 33 -11.94 20.58 19.76
C LEU A 33 -11.52 19.30 19.05
N VAL A 34 -12.36 18.77 18.16
CA VAL A 34 -12.10 17.57 17.37
C VAL A 34 -12.26 17.91 15.89
N PHE A 35 -11.21 17.71 15.13
CA PHE A 35 -11.22 17.72 13.68
C PHE A 35 -11.31 16.29 13.18
N ILE A 36 -12.24 16.02 12.28
CA ILE A 36 -12.41 14.71 11.64
C ILE A 36 -12.33 14.91 10.13
N ASP A 37 -11.38 14.24 9.50
CA ASP A 37 -11.27 14.23 8.05
C ASP A 37 -12.48 13.56 7.42
N SER A 38 -13.10 14.19 6.42
CA SER A 38 -14.26 13.61 5.72
C SER A 38 -13.91 12.37 4.88
N GLN A 39 -12.62 12.15 4.60
CA GLN A 39 -12.12 10.96 3.91
C GLN A 39 -11.88 9.78 4.86
N VAL A 40 -12.02 9.97 6.17
CA VAL A 40 -12.01 8.84 7.10
C VAL A 40 -13.29 8.03 6.95
N GLU A 41 -13.08 6.72 6.92
CA GLU A 41 -14.13 5.73 6.87
C GLU A 41 -15.22 5.97 7.94
N ASP A 42 -16.51 5.99 7.57
CA ASP A 42 -17.67 6.30 8.45
C ASP A 42 -17.44 7.45 9.46
N TYR A 43 -16.88 8.57 8.99
CA TYR A 43 -16.63 9.74 9.84
C TYR A 43 -17.90 10.26 10.53
N GLN A 44 -19.09 10.07 9.95
CA GLN A 44 -20.35 10.52 10.54
C GLN A 44 -20.67 9.78 11.85
N SER A 45 -20.36 8.48 11.94
CA SER A 45 -20.46 7.74 13.21
C SER A 45 -19.46 8.27 14.23
N LEU A 46 -18.25 8.63 13.80
CA LEU A 46 -17.26 9.26 14.69
C LEU A 46 -17.74 10.62 15.19
N VAL A 47 -18.29 11.48 14.32
CA VAL A 47 -18.91 12.77 14.69
C VAL A 47 -20.00 12.58 15.76
N ARG A 48 -20.91 11.62 15.55
CA ARG A 48 -21.97 11.29 16.53
C ARG A 48 -21.42 10.72 17.83
N GLY A 49 -20.28 10.04 17.75
CA GLY A 49 -19.60 9.37 18.85
C GLY A 49 -18.72 10.27 19.71
N VAL A 50 -18.51 11.53 19.30
CA VAL A 50 -17.71 12.48 20.07
C VAL A 50 -18.34 12.74 21.45
N LEU A 51 -17.51 12.76 22.49
CA LEU A 51 -17.93 13.02 23.86
C LEU A 51 -18.64 14.39 23.99
N PRO A 52 -19.65 14.53 24.87
CA PRO A 52 -20.34 15.81 25.10
C PRO A 52 -19.40 16.96 25.47
N ASN A 53 -19.85 18.20 25.24
CA ASN A 53 -19.08 19.44 25.47
C ASN A 53 -17.77 19.52 24.65
N THR A 54 -17.81 19.00 23.43
CA THR A 54 -16.69 19.02 22.49
C THR A 54 -17.14 19.71 21.21
N PHE A 55 -16.35 20.66 20.71
CA PHE A 55 -16.57 21.26 19.40
C PHE A 55 -16.07 20.30 18.32
N VAL A 56 -16.87 20.05 17.28
CA VAL A 56 -16.53 19.12 16.20
C VAL A 56 -16.50 19.87 14.88
N VAL A 57 -15.44 19.66 14.11
CA VAL A 57 -15.25 20.19 12.77
C VAL A 57 -14.94 19.05 11.82
N VAL A 58 -15.64 19.00 10.69
CA VAL A 58 -15.35 18.05 9.61
C VAL A 58 -14.53 18.76 8.55
N LEU A 59 -13.37 18.21 8.19
CA LEU A 59 -12.49 18.79 7.17
C LEU A 59 -13.00 18.44 5.77
N ASP A 60 -13.01 19.42 4.87
CA ASP A 60 -13.31 19.24 3.44
C ASP A 60 -12.12 18.55 2.76
N ALA A 61 -12.39 17.41 2.13
CA ALA A 61 -11.44 16.61 1.36
C ALA A 61 -10.73 17.40 0.24
N ASN A 62 -11.35 18.46 -0.29
CA ASN A 62 -10.82 19.21 -1.44
C ASN A 62 -9.99 20.43 -1.04
N ARG A 63 -9.84 20.71 0.24
CA ARG A 63 -9.11 21.86 0.77
C ARG A 63 -7.90 21.41 1.58
N ASP A 64 -6.91 22.28 1.72
CA ASP A 64 -5.75 22.01 2.56
C ASP A 64 -6.20 21.88 4.02
N GLY A 65 -5.95 20.73 4.64
CA GLY A 65 -6.44 20.44 5.98
C GLY A 65 -5.77 21.28 7.08
N ILE A 66 -4.49 21.64 6.90
CA ILE A 66 -3.78 22.52 7.85
C ILE A 66 -4.35 23.93 7.79
N GLU A 67 -4.61 24.45 6.59
CA GLU A 67 -5.26 25.75 6.42
C GLU A 67 -6.64 25.79 7.08
N GLN A 68 -7.44 24.73 6.91
CA GLN A 68 -8.76 24.62 7.55
C GLN A 68 -8.67 24.60 9.08
N ILE A 69 -7.74 23.83 9.65
CA ILE A 69 -7.54 23.78 11.11
C ILE A 69 -7.10 25.14 11.63
N SER A 70 -6.12 25.79 10.99
CA SER A 70 -5.66 27.13 11.36
C SER A 70 -6.80 28.15 11.39
N GLN A 71 -7.64 28.18 10.34
CA GLN A 71 -8.79 29.11 10.26
C GLN A 71 -9.77 28.95 11.42
N VAL A 72 -10.01 27.71 11.87
CA VAL A 72 -10.88 27.46 13.02
C VAL A 72 -10.20 27.93 14.30
N LEU A 73 -8.92 27.59 14.50
CA LEU A 73 -8.17 27.93 15.71
C LEU A 73 -8.03 29.44 15.92
N GLU A 74 -7.98 30.26 14.87
CA GLU A 74 -7.97 31.74 14.95
C GLU A 74 -9.15 32.31 15.77
N SER A 75 -10.29 31.59 15.79
CA SER A 75 -11.51 32.02 16.50
C SER A 75 -11.68 31.39 17.90
N HIS A 76 -10.70 30.59 18.35
CA HIS A 76 -10.75 29.86 19.62
C HIS A 76 -9.55 30.23 20.51
N GLN A 77 -9.72 30.03 21.82
CA GLN A 77 -8.72 30.35 22.83
C GLN A 77 -8.85 29.35 23.99
N GLY A 78 -7.74 29.05 24.66
CA GLY A 78 -7.72 28.17 25.83
C GLY A 78 -8.18 26.74 25.54
N ILE A 79 -7.88 26.21 24.34
CA ILE A 79 -8.14 24.81 24.01
C ILE A 79 -7.15 23.93 24.79
N ASN A 80 -7.69 23.04 25.63
CA ASN A 80 -6.89 22.11 26.43
C ASN A 80 -6.62 20.79 25.69
N SER A 81 -7.51 20.40 24.78
CA SER A 81 -7.39 19.13 24.07
C SER A 81 -7.89 19.30 22.64
N LEU A 82 -6.95 19.19 21.72
CA LEU A 82 -7.15 19.22 20.28
C LEU A 82 -7.01 17.79 19.75
N HIS A 83 -8.02 17.31 19.05
CA HIS A 83 -8.04 15.97 18.47
C HIS A 83 -8.08 16.08 16.95
N ILE A 84 -7.26 15.30 16.25
CA ILE A 84 -7.24 15.25 14.79
C ILE A 84 -7.40 13.80 14.37
N VAL A 85 -8.47 13.52 13.63
CA VAL A 85 -8.84 12.16 13.20
C VAL A 85 -8.73 12.10 11.69
N SER A 86 -7.83 11.26 11.20
CA SER A 86 -7.50 11.17 9.79
C SER A 86 -6.97 9.79 9.43
N HIS A 87 -6.85 9.50 8.13
CA HIS A 87 -5.94 8.45 7.73
C HIS A 87 -4.51 8.77 8.22
N GLY A 88 -3.75 7.73 8.52
CA GLY A 88 -2.39 7.89 9.01
C GLY A 88 -1.49 6.75 8.57
N THR A 89 -0.21 7.06 8.53
CA THR A 89 0.89 6.13 8.31
C THR A 89 2.09 6.61 9.13
N PRO A 90 3.15 5.80 9.33
CA PRO A 90 4.29 6.22 10.15
C PRO A 90 4.87 7.57 9.72
N GLY A 91 4.87 8.55 10.64
CA GLY A 91 5.37 9.91 10.41
C GLY A 91 4.51 10.81 9.54
N CYS A 92 3.26 10.44 9.24
CA CYS A 92 2.37 11.19 8.37
C CYS A 92 0.90 11.08 8.77
N ILE A 93 0.16 12.18 8.64
CA ILE A 93 -1.31 12.21 8.65
C ILE A 93 -1.84 12.90 7.38
N TYR A 94 -2.97 12.43 6.87
CA TYR A 94 -3.59 12.91 5.63
C TYR A 94 -4.79 13.81 5.99
N LEU A 95 -4.71 15.10 5.67
CA LEU A 95 -5.69 16.10 6.10
C LEU A 95 -6.22 16.89 4.89
N GLY A 96 -7.49 16.70 4.55
CA GLY A 96 -8.11 17.20 3.33
C GLY A 96 -7.31 16.74 2.12
N ASN A 97 -6.83 17.69 1.31
CA ASN A 97 -5.99 17.40 0.15
C ASN A 97 -4.48 17.49 0.42
N CYS A 98 -4.05 17.57 1.68
CA CYS A 98 -2.64 17.73 2.06
C CYS A 98 -2.14 16.60 2.98
N GLN A 99 -0.81 16.51 3.10
CA GLN A 99 -0.14 15.60 4.02
C GLN A 99 0.68 16.42 5.02
N LEU A 100 0.53 16.11 6.32
CA LEU A 100 1.40 16.64 7.36
C LEU A 100 2.39 15.55 7.78
N SER A 101 3.67 15.75 7.46
CA SER A 101 4.76 14.82 7.71
C SER A 101 6.07 15.55 8.01
N ASP A 102 7.14 14.84 8.40
CA ASP A 102 8.47 15.43 8.65
C ASP A 102 8.99 16.29 7.47
N GLU A 103 8.62 15.97 6.23
CA GLU A 103 9.00 16.76 5.05
C GLU A 103 8.18 18.05 4.88
N THR A 104 6.91 18.04 5.28
CA THR A 104 6.00 19.17 5.09
C THR A 104 5.89 20.07 6.32
N LEU A 105 6.35 19.63 7.50
CA LEU A 105 6.34 20.43 8.74
C LEU A 105 6.97 21.81 8.54
N ASN A 106 8.12 21.89 7.86
CA ASN A 106 8.79 23.18 7.60
C ASN A 106 7.96 24.10 6.69
N ARG A 107 7.20 23.55 5.75
CA ARG A 107 6.30 24.32 4.88
C ARG A 107 5.13 24.90 5.68
N TYR A 108 4.65 24.19 6.68
CA TYR A 108 3.52 24.58 7.53
C TYR A 108 3.94 25.23 8.87
N ALA A 109 5.24 25.46 9.09
CA ALA A 109 5.76 25.86 10.39
C ALA A 109 5.12 27.14 10.92
N GLU A 110 4.88 28.14 10.07
CA GLU A 110 4.24 29.41 10.46
C GLU A 110 2.80 29.17 10.95
N GLN A 111 2.01 28.39 10.21
CA GLN A 111 0.65 28.04 10.61
C GLN A 111 0.61 27.22 11.91
N LEU A 112 1.50 26.23 12.05
CA LEU A 112 1.57 25.36 13.23
C LEU A 112 2.01 26.11 14.48
N MET A 113 2.96 27.04 14.36
CA MET A 113 3.32 27.94 15.46
C MET A 113 2.15 28.84 15.84
N GLY A 114 1.38 29.32 14.86
CA GLY A 114 0.16 30.09 15.12
C GLY A 114 -0.93 29.32 15.87
N TRP A 115 -0.91 27.97 15.86
CA TRP A 115 -1.86 27.19 16.66
C TRP A 115 -1.67 27.42 18.15
N SER A 116 -0.43 27.69 18.60
CA SER A 116 -0.13 27.93 20.03
C SER A 116 -0.93 29.07 20.64
N ASP A 117 -1.32 30.08 19.85
CA ASP A 117 -2.14 31.21 20.31
C ASP A 117 -3.55 30.77 20.76
N ALA A 118 -4.06 29.66 20.23
CA ALA A 118 -5.38 29.13 20.59
C ALA A 118 -5.34 28.08 21.71
N LEU A 119 -4.15 27.52 21.99
CA LEU A 119 -3.94 26.41 22.90
C LEU A 119 -3.63 26.90 24.32
N SER A 120 -4.03 26.14 25.34
CA SER A 120 -3.58 26.37 26.72
C SER A 120 -2.14 25.91 26.93
N GLU A 121 -1.48 26.37 28.00
CA GLU A 121 -0.10 26.01 28.35
C GLU A 121 0.15 24.49 28.41
N ASP A 122 -0.82 23.71 28.94
CA ASP A 122 -0.76 22.25 29.05
C ASP A 122 -1.60 21.54 27.97
N ALA A 123 -1.81 22.18 26.81
CA ALA A 123 -2.67 21.61 25.78
C ALA A 123 -2.15 20.27 25.24
N GLN A 124 -3.09 19.38 24.94
CA GLN A 124 -2.82 18.08 24.33
C GLN A 124 -3.28 18.05 22.88
N LEU A 125 -2.45 17.55 21.98
CA LEU A 125 -2.76 17.29 20.59
C LEU A 125 -2.77 15.77 20.34
N LEU A 126 -3.95 15.20 20.19
CA LEU A 126 -4.14 13.76 20.01
C LEU A 126 -4.40 13.46 18.53
N LEU A 127 -3.49 12.72 17.91
CA LEU A 127 -3.55 12.31 16.51
C LEU A 127 -4.09 10.89 16.41
N TYR A 128 -5.28 10.74 15.83
CA TYR A 128 -5.88 9.46 15.50
C TYR A 128 -5.59 9.17 14.03
N GLY A 129 -4.65 8.28 13.81
CA GLY A 129 -4.25 7.82 12.49
C GLY A 129 -3.42 6.56 12.66
N CYS A 130 -3.58 5.61 11.73
CA CYS A 130 -2.90 4.32 11.81
C CYS A 130 -1.38 4.50 11.86
N LYS A 131 -0.73 3.93 12.88
CA LYS A 131 0.72 3.72 12.99
C LYS A 131 1.55 5.01 12.91
N VAL A 132 0.96 6.18 13.19
CA VAL A 132 1.62 7.49 13.04
C VAL A 132 2.94 7.57 13.82
N ALA A 133 3.00 6.98 15.01
CA ALA A 133 4.19 6.97 15.86
C ALA A 133 4.92 5.62 15.91
N LYS A 134 4.65 4.70 14.98
CA LYS A 134 5.21 3.35 14.99
C LYS A 134 6.73 3.29 14.82
N THR A 135 7.29 4.20 14.03
CA THR A 135 8.72 4.21 13.67
C THR A 135 9.44 5.34 14.37
N GLU A 136 10.78 5.30 14.40
CA GLU A 136 11.59 6.42 14.90
C GLU A 136 11.29 7.74 14.14
N GLN A 137 11.01 7.65 12.84
CA GLN A 137 10.54 8.79 12.06
C GLN A 137 9.19 9.30 12.54
N GLY A 138 8.24 8.42 12.85
CA GLY A 138 6.97 8.78 13.47
C GLY A 138 7.13 9.49 14.81
N ILE A 139 8.03 8.99 15.65
CA ILE A 139 8.39 9.60 16.92
C ILE A 139 9.01 10.99 16.72
N LYS A 140 9.91 11.15 15.76
CA LYS A 140 10.51 12.44 15.41
C LYS A 140 9.44 13.42 14.93
N PHE A 141 8.54 12.98 14.06
CA PHE A 141 7.44 13.78 13.53
C PHE A 141 6.58 14.37 14.66
N ILE A 142 6.11 13.55 15.62
CA ILE A 142 5.29 14.05 16.73
C ILE A 142 6.08 14.96 17.68
N ARG A 143 7.40 14.76 17.84
CA ARG A 143 8.26 15.65 18.62
C ARG A 143 8.40 17.03 17.98
N CYS A 144 8.69 17.09 16.68
CA CYS A 144 8.77 18.35 15.96
C CYS A 144 7.41 19.08 15.94
N LEU A 145 6.31 18.34 15.81
CA LEU A 145 4.97 18.92 15.92
C LEU A 145 4.70 19.49 17.32
N SER A 146 5.13 18.79 18.37
CA SER A 146 5.05 19.25 19.77
C SER A 146 5.86 20.54 19.98
N GLU A 147 7.07 20.61 19.43
CA GLU A 147 7.92 21.82 19.49
C GLU A 147 7.30 23.00 18.75
N LEU A 148 6.73 22.78 17.56
CA LEU A 148 6.11 23.85 16.77
C LEU A 148 4.82 24.38 17.41
N THR A 149 3.98 23.50 17.94
CA THR A 149 2.66 23.88 18.49
C THR A 149 2.71 24.26 19.97
N GLY A 150 3.77 23.89 20.68
CA GLY A 150 3.87 24.01 22.14
C GLY A 150 3.02 23.00 22.92
N ALA A 151 2.28 22.12 22.24
CA ALA A 151 1.39 21.14 22.85
C ALA A 151 2.08 19.79 23.11
N ILE A 152 1.55 19.03 24.06
CA ILE A 152 1.92 17.62 24.23
C ILE A 152 1.22 16.79 23.14
N VAL A 153 1.97 16.07 22.31
CA VAL A 153 1.42 15.32 21.18
C VAL A 153 1.36 13.83 21.53
N ALA A 154 0.24 13.17 21.22
CA ALA A 154 0.06 11.73 21.33
C ALA A 154 -0.42 11.12 20.02
N ALA A 155 0.10 9.94 19.66
CA ALA A 155 -0.31 9.20 18.46
C ALA A 155 -0.10 7.68 18.63
N SER A 156 -0.73 6.89 17.75
CA SER A 156 -0.71 5.41 17.83
C SER A 156 0.51 4.77 17.14
N GLU A 157 1.02 3.65 17.69
CA GLU A 157 1.97 2.76 17.00
C GLU A 157 1.28 1.64 16.17
N ASP A 158 -0.04 1.50 16.30
CA ASP A 158 -0.84 0.42 15.74
C ASP A 158 -1.89 0.90 14.72
N LEU A 159 -2.63 -0.04 14.11
CA LEU A 159 -3.82 0.34 13.35
C LEU A 159 -4.82 1.01 14.30
N THR A 160 -5.29 2.21 13.96
CA THR A 160 -6.32 2.90 14.74
C THR A 160 -7.71 2.53 14.22
N GLY A 161 -8.60 2.03 15.09
CA GLY A 161 -9.97 1.66 14.76
C GLY A 161 -10.38 0.27 15.26
N SER A 162 -10.97 -0.53 14.37
CA SER A 162 -11.62 -1.80 14.66
C SER A 162 -10.68 -2.89 15.14
N ALA A 163 -10.97 -3.44 16.33
CA ALA A 163 -10.28 -4.63 16.86
C ALA A 163 -10.44 -5.88 16.00
N ALA A 164 -11.55 -6.00 15.26
CA ALA A 164 -11.77 -7.12 14.33
C ALA A 164 -10.78 -7.10 13.15
N LEU A 165 -10.25 -5.93 12.80
CA LEU A 165 -9.22 -5.74 11.77
C LEU A 165 -7.81 -5.60 12.37
N GLY A 166 -7.65 -5.92 13.66
CA GLY A 166 -6.38 -5.83 14.37
C GLY A 166 -5.98 -4.42 14.81
N GLY A 167 -6.93 -3.47 14.85
CA GLY A 167 -6.71 -2.11 15.37
C GLY A 167 -7.17 -1.89 16.81
N ASN A 168 -6.83 -0.74 17.37
CA ASN A 168 -7.31 -0.26 18.67
C ASN A 168 -7.47 1.28 18.63
N TRP A 169 -7.83 1.92 19.74
CA TRP A 169 -7.91 3.40 19.82
C TRP A 169 -6.88 4.00 20.77
N GLU A 170 -5.86 3.23 21.11
CA GLU A 170 -4.80 3.62 22.04
C GLU A 170 -3.79 4.53 21.32
N LEU A 171 -3.33 5.56 22.03
CA LEU A 171 -2.30 6.49 21.56
C LEU A 171 -1.07 6.31 22.45
N GLU A 172 -0.30 5.29 22.15
CA GLU A 172 0.71 4.73 23.06
C GLU A 172 1.96 5.62 23.19
N ILE A 173 2.22 6.47 22.19
CA ILE A 173 3.40 7.31 22.14
C ILE A 173 3.03 8.77 22.40
N CYS A 174 3.61 9.36 23.44
CA CYS A 174 3.35 10.73 23.88
C CYS A 174 4.66 11.52 24.04
N THR A 175 4.69 12.82 23.70
CA THR A 175 5.87 13.69 23.90
C THR A 175 6.03 14.20 25.34
N GLY A 176 5.06 13.94 26.22
CA GLY A 176 5.04 14.31 27.63
C GLY A 176 4.12 13.39 28.45
N ALA A 177 4.14 13.55 29.77
CA ALA A 177 3.39 12.70 30.68
C ALA A 177 1.88 13.07 30.69
N ILE A 178 1.11 12.43 29.81
CA ILE A 178 -0.35 12.58 29.75
C ILE A 178 -1.04 11.21 29.79
N ILE A 179 -2.31 11.20 30.19
CA ILE A 179 -3.22 10.07 29.99
C ILE A 179 -4.16 10.49 28.86
N PRO A 180 -4.00 9.99 27.62
CA PRO A 180 -4.83 10.38 26.49
C PRO A 180 -6.31 10.15 26.80
N ARG A 181 -7.07 11.24 26.88
CA ARG A 181 -8.54 11.16 26.98
C ARG A 181 -9.10 11.21 25.57
N LEU A 182 -9.52 10.05 25.08
CA LEU A 182 -10.02 9.93 23.71
C LEU A 182 -11.22 10.86 23.45
N ALA A 183 -11.37 11.28 22.20
CA ALA A 183 -12.44 12.14 21.74
C ALA A 183 -13.81 11.45 21.77
N PHE A 184 -13.81 10.12 21.80
CA PHE A 184 -14.99 9.29 21.52
C PHE A 184 -15.45 8.52 22.75
N GLY A 185 -16.77 8.33 22.85
CA GLY A 185 -17.36 7.42 23.82
C GLY A 185 -17.06 5.95 23.50
N GLN A 186 -17.13 5.09 24.52
CA GLN A 186 -16.87 3.65 24.39
C GLN A 186 -17.78 2.96 23.37
N GLU A 187 -19.04 3.40 23.26
CA GLU A 187 -19.98 2.87 22.27
C GLU A 187 -19.52 3.16 20.83
N ALA A 188 -19.04 4.37 20.56
CA ALA A 188 -18.55 4.75 19.24
C ALA A 188 -17.26 4.00 18.88
N ILE A 189 -16.35 3.85 19.84
CA ILE A 189 -15.12 3.07 19.69
C ILE A 189 -15.42 1.61 19.35
N ALA A 190 -16.37 0.98 20.07
CA ALA A 190 -16.74 -0.41 19.85
C ALA A 190 -17.54 -0.62 18.55
N ALA A 191 -18.31 0.38 18.12
CA ALA A 191 -19.12 0.31 16.91
C ALA A 191 -18.32 0.60 15.62
N TYR A 192 -17.18 1.27 15.72
CA TYR A 192 -16.38 1.62 14.55
C TYR A 192 -15.73 0.37 13.93
N ALA A 193 -16.19 -0.02 12.74
CA ALA A 193 -15.87 -1.30 12.13
C ALA A 193 -14.72 -1.25 11.11
N SER A 194 -14.05 -0.10 10.98
CA SER A 194 -12.97 0.13 10.01
C SER A 194 -11.66 0.55 10.67
N VAL A 195 -10.62 0.75 9.87
CA VAL A 195 -9.32 1.29 10.33
C VAL A 195 -8.96 2.51 9.51
N LEU A 196 -8.17 3.42 10.09
CA LEU A 196 -7.78 4.69 9.48
C LEU A 196 -6.65 4.53 8.44
N SER A 197 -6.80 3.60 7.47
CA SER A 197 -5.84 3.32 6.38
C SER A 197 -6.52 3.13 5.01
N LEU A 198 -5.82 3.50 3.93
CA LEU A 198 -6.28 3.32 2.55
C LEU A 198 -6.00 1.91 2.02
N VAL A 199 -6.77 1.43 1.03
CA VAL A 199 -6.58 0.12 0.37
C VAL A 199 -5.85 0.26 -0.97
N VAL A 200 -4.85 -0.60 -1.17
CA VAL A 200 -3.91 -0.62 -2.31
C VAL A 200 -3.65 -2.06 -2.77
N LEU A 201 -2.94 -2.22 -3.89
CA LEU A 201 -2.51 -3.54 -4.34
C LEU A 201 -1.40 -4.07 -3.41
N ASP A 202 -1.48 -5.33 -2.99
CA ASP A 202 -0.49 -5.94 -2.10
C ASP A 202 0.69 -6.48 -2.88
N ASN A 203 1.72 -5.68 -3.13
CA ASN A 203 2.88 -6.07 -3.96
C ASN A 203 3.71 -7.23 -3.36
N THR A 204 3.46 -7.64 -2.11
CA THR A 204 4.07 -8.84 -1.51
C THR A 204 3.41 -10.16 -1.96
N PHE A 205 2.24 -10.10 -2.60
CA PHE A 205 1.53 -11.27 -3.12
C PHE A 205 1.95 -11.59 -4.54
N GLY A 206 2.42 -12.81 -4.79
CA GLY A 206 2.83 -13.24 -6.12
C GLY A 206 3.92 -12.32 -6.71
N ASN A 207 3.66 -11.79 -7.91
CA ASN A 207 4.50 -10.83 -8.59
C ASN A 207 3.82 -9.45 -8.61
N GLY A 208 4.16 -8.58 -7.66
CA GLY A 208 3.59 -7.23 -7.58
C GLY A 208 2.07 -7.24 -7.38
N GLY A 209 1.60 -8.11 -6.48
CA GLY A 209 0.19 -8.23 -6.10
C GLY A 209 -0.67 -9.09 -7.01
N LYS A 210 -0.03 -9.76 -7.97
CA LYS A 210 -0.69 -10.48 -9.06
C LYS A 210 -0.10 -11.88 -9.20
N VAL A 211 -0.94 -12.84 -9.54
CA VAL A 211 -0.54 -14.20 -9.90
C VAL A 211 -1.20 -14.52 -11.23
N ILE A 212 -0.39 -14.94 -12.20
CA ILE A 212 -0.86 -15.51 -13.47
C ILE A 212 -0.45 -16.98 -13.48
N THR A 213 -1.42 -17.87 -13.67
CA THR A 213 -1.20 -19.31 -13.70
C THR A 213 -1.64 -19.88 -15.03
N ASP A 214 -0.66 -20.37 -15.78
CA ASP A 214 -0.83 -21.07 -17.05
C ASP A 214 -0.95 -22.60 -16.79
N PHE A 215 -1.99 -23.22 -17.33
CA PHE A 215 -2.19 -24.67 -17.36
C PHE A 215 -1.78 -25.28 -18.73
N GLY A 216 -1.25 -24.47 -19.64
CA GLY A 216 -0.83 -24.80 -20.99
C GLY A 216 -1.90 -24.53 -22.06
N SER A 217 -2.94 -23.76 -21.74
CA SER A 217 -4.11 -23.54 -22.62
C SER A 217 -4.85 -22.23 -22.32
N THR A 218 -6.07 -22.05 -22.84
CA THR A 218 -6.96 -20.99 -22.36
C THR A 218 -7.57 -21.37 -21.02
N ASP A 219 -7.23 -20.60 -19.99
CA ASP A 219 -7.60 -20.83 -18.61
C ASP A 219 -8.38 -19.64 -18.06
N ILE A 220 -9.55 -19.89 -17.44
CA ILE A 220 -10.40 -18.86 -16.84
C ILE A 220 -10.81 -19.24 -15.42
N GLY A 221 -10.34 -18.49 -14.42
CA GLY A 221 -10.76 -18.64 -13.02
C GLY A 221 -12.13 -18.02 -12.83
N ARG A 222 -13.08 -18.75 -12.23
CA ARG A 222 -14.48 -18.32 -12.07
C ARG A 222 -14.98 -18.24 -10.64
N SER A 223 -14.31 -18.93 -9.72
CA SER A 223 -14.69 -18.96 -8.31
C SER A 223 -13.46 -18.99 -7.44
N VAL A 224 -13.49 -18.29 -6.31
CA VAL A 224 -12.40 -18.23 -5.34
C VAL A 224 -12.93 -18.45 -3.92
N VAL A 225 -12.21 -19.24 -3.13
CA VAL A 225 -12.50 -19.49 -1.71
C VAL A 225 -11.20 -19.50 -0.91
N ILE A 226 -11.21 -18.93 0.28
CA ILE A 226 -10.11 -19.02 1.25
C ILE A 226 -10.39 -20.17 2.21
N GLN A 227 -9.42 -21.06 2.40
CA GLN A 227 -9.48 -22.14 3.38
C GLN A 227 -9.09 -21.62 4.78
N ASN A 228 -9.48 -22.34 5.83
CA ASN A 228 -9.19 -21.96 7.22
C ASN A 228 -7.69 -21.83 7.56
N ASP A 229 -6.82 -22.48 6.79
CA ASP A 229 -5.37 -22.40 6.92
C ASP A 229 -4.75 -21.24 6.12
N GLY A 230 -5.57 -20.37 5.53
CA GLY A 230 -5.15 -19.21 4.76
C GLY A 230 -4.80 -19.51 3.30
N LYS A 231 -4.88 -20.77 2.84
CA LYS A 231 -4.69 -21.11 1.42
C LYS A 231 -5.85 -20.63 0.57
N ILE A 232 -5.56 -20.33 -0.69
CA ILE A 232 -6.51 -19.76 -1.65
C ILE A 232 -6.79 -20.80 -2.72
N LEU A 233 -8.04 -21.22 -2.86
CA LEU A 233 -8.50 -22.10 -3.94
C LEU A 233 -9.17 -21.28 -5.02
N VAL A 234 -8.85 -21.55 -6.28
CA VAL A 234 -9.54 -21.00 -7.45
C VAL A 234 -10.00 -22.14 -8.35
N ALA A 235 -11.29 -22.13 -8.72
CA ALA A 235 -11.87 -23.09 -9.66
C ALA A 235 -12.32 -22.41 -10.95
N GLY A 236 -12.25 -23.13 -12.05
CA GLY A 236 -12.55 -22.61 -13.37
C GLY A 236 -12.39 -23.64 -14.48
N VAL A 237 -12.01 -23.18 -15.67
CA VAL A 237 -11.82 -24.04 -16.84
C VAL A 237 -10.41 -23.94 -17.36
N SER A 238 -9.85 -25.07 -17.79
CA SER A 238 -8.62 -25.16 -18.58
C SER A 238 -8.82 -26.17 -19.71
N ASN A 239 -8.56 -25.78 -20.96
CA ASN A 239 -8.71 -26.63 -22.14
C ASN A 239 -10.06 -27.37 -22.23
N ASN A 240 -11.16 -26.69 -21.88
CA ASN A 240 -12.50 -27.29 -21.77
C ASN A 240 -12.59 -28.44 -20.75
N ASN A 241 -11.79 -28.42 -19.69
CA ASN A 241 -11.88 -29.32 -18.56
C ASN A 241 -12.08 -28.51 -17.27
N PHE A 242 -12.61 -29.15 -16.24
CA PHE A 242 -12.63 -28.55 -14.91
C PHE A 242 -11.20 -28.35 -14.44
N ALA A 243 -10.91 -27.17 -13.89
CA ALA A 243 -9.60 -26.85 -13.35
C ALA A 243 -9.75 -26.27 -11.93
N VAL A 244 -8.87 -26.72 -11.04
CA VAL A 244 -8.75 -26.19 -9.67
C VAL A 244 -7.28 -25.92 -9.39
N VAL A 245 -6.95 -24.77 -8.86
CA VAL A 245 -5.60 -24.43 -8.40
C VAL A 245 -5.65 -24.06 -6.92
N ARG A 246 -4.61 -24.42 -6.18
CA ARG A 246 -4.40 -23.95 -4.81
C ARG A 246 -3.12 -23.15 -4.70
N TYR A 247 -3.24 -21.97 -4.08
CA TYR A 247 -2.13 -21.10 -3.74
C TYR A 247 -1.90 -21.08 -2.22
N ASN A 248 -0.65 -20.91 -1.83
CA ASN A 248 -0.27 -20.50 -0.49
C ASN A 248 -0.72 -19.06 -0.23
N SER A 249 -0.63 -18.64 1.04
CA SER A 249 -0.98 -17.28 1.44
C SER A 249 -0.11 -16.20 0.79
N ASP A 250 1.06 -16.52 0.23
CA ASP A 250 1.92 -15.57 -0.49
C ASP A 250 1.66 -15.54 -2.01
N GLY A 251 0.73 -16.36 -2.51
CA GLY A 251 0.40 -16.46 -3.93
C GLY A 251 1.23 -17.47 -4.71
N THR A 252 2.20 -18.13 -4.09
CA THR A 252 2.90 -19.27 -4.70
C THR A 252 1.99 -20.50 -4.81
N LEU A 253 2.24 -21.38 -5.77
CA LEU A 253 1.47 -22.64 -5.90
C LEU A 253 1.73 -23.56 -4.71
N ASP A 254 0.67 -24.16 -4.17
CA ASP A 254 0.79 -25.17 -3.12
C ASP A 254 1.01 -26.55 -3.73
N THR A 255 2.28 -26.96 -3.83
CA THR A 255 2.70 -28.28 -4.36
C THR A 255 2.21 -29.49 -3.54
N SER A 256 1.61 -29.30 -2.36
CA SER A 256 0.93 -30.39 -1.65
C SER A 256 -0.45 -30.72 -2.21
N PHE A 257 -1.00 -29.86 -3.07
CA PHE A 257 -2.24 -30.07 -3.81
C PHE A 257 -1.93 -30.65 -5.18
N ASP A 258 -2.35 -31.88 -5.45
CA ASP A 258 -2.09 -32.60 -6.71
C ASP A 258 -0.63 -32.54 -7.22
N THR A 259 0.33 -32.52 -6.29
CA THR A 259 1.79 -32.48 -6.51
C THR A 259 2.38 -31.20 -7.11
N ASP A 260 1.61 -30.41 -7.85
CA ASP A 260 2.08 -29.18 -8.52
C ASP A 260 1.22 -27.94 -8.23
N GLY A 261 0.18 -28.08 -7.40
CA GLY A 261 -0.77 -27.04 -7.06
C GLY A 261 -2.00 -26.97 -7.97
N LYS A 262 -2.08 -27.82 -9.01
CA LYS A 262 -3.08 -27.72 -10.08
C LYS A 262 -3.74 -29.06 -10.33
N VAL A 263 -5.06 -29.05 -10.48
CA VAL A 263 -5.86 -30.22 -10.88
C VAL A 263 -6.59 -29.88 -12.17
N THR A 264 -6.57 -30.80 -13.14
CA THR A 264 -7.49 -30.78 -14.28
C THR A 264 -8.27 -32.08 -14.35
N THR A 265 -9.59 -31.98 -14.50
CA THR A 265 -10.49 -33.13 -14.55
C THR A 265 -11.27 -33.11 -15.85
N ASN A 266 -10.98 -34.09 -16.71
CA ASN A 266 -11.67 -34.32 -17.98
C ASN A 266 -12.86 -35.27 -17.74
N LEU A 267 -14.07 -34.78 -17.99
CA LEU A 267 -15.32 -35.54 -17.88
C LEU A 267 -15.71 -36.16 -19.24
N GLY A 268 -14.86 -36.05 -20.26
CA GLY A 268 -15.04 -36.67 -21.57
C GLY A 268 -15.79 -35.82 -22.59
N SER A 269 -16.00 -34.53 -22.31
CA SER A 269 -16.69 -33.57 -23.19
C SER A 269 -16.16 -32.15 -22.99
N THR A 270 -16.87 -31.13 -23.50
CA THR A 270 -16.58 -29.74 -23.13
C THR A 270 -17.08 -29.50 -21.71
N ASP A 271 -16.15 -29.37 -20.76
CA ASP A 271 -16.44 -29.24 -19.35
C ASP A 271 -16.01 -27.85 -18.84
N ILE A 272 -16.95 -27.10 -18.25
CA ILE A 272 -16.67 -25.75 -17.74
C ILE A 272 -17.14 -25.68 -16.29
N ALA A 273 -16.22 -25.41 -15.37
CA ALA A 273 -16.57 -25.09 -13.99
C ALA A 273 -16.87 -23.60 -13.82
N TYR A 274 -17.91 -23.31 -13.04
CA TYR A 274 -18.38 -21.94 -12.77
C TYR A 274 -18.32 -21.58 -11.28
N SER A 275 -18.53 -22.53 -10.37
CA SER A 275 -18.65 -22.23 -8.95
C SER A 275 -18.09 -23.36 -8.08
N MET A 276 -17.59 -23.00 -6.90
CA MET A 276 -16.98 -23.91 -5.95
C MET A 276 -17.50 -23.65 -4.53
N ALA A 277 -17.62 -24.71 -3.75
CA ALA A 277 -17.87 -24.66 -2.32
C ALA A 277 -16.92 -25.61 -1.59
N VAL A 278 -16.50 -25.25 -0.38
CA VAL A 278 -15.66 -26.09 0.48
C VAL A 278 -16.49 -26.58 1.66
N GLN A 279 -16.52 -27.89 1.85
CA GLN A 279 -17.21 -28.54 2.95
C GLN A 279 -16.40 -28.42 4.25
N ALA A 280 -17.07 -28.56 5.41
CA ALA A 280 -16.43 -28.43 6.72
C ALA A 280 -15.29 -29.44 6.98
N ASP A 281 -15.30 -30.59 6.29
CA ASP A 281 -14.25 -31.61 6.34
C ASP A 281 -13.08 -31.32 5.36
N GLY A 282 -13.11 -30.18 4.68
CA GLY A 282 -12.09 -29.75 3.73
C GLY A 282 -12.25 -30.32 2.31
N LYS A 283 -13.29 -31.09 2.03
CA LYS A 283 -13.60 -31.51 0.65
C LYS A 283 -14.09 -30.35 -0.20
N ILE A 284 -13.78 -30.40 -1.48
CA ILE A 284 -14.01 -29.31 -2.43
C ILE A 284 -15.04 -29.77 -3.46
N LEU A 285 -16.17 -29.08 -3.55
CA LEU A 285 -17.22 -29.33 -4.54
C LEU A 285 -17.13 -28.26 -5.63
N VAL A 286 -17.14 -28.70 -6.89
CA VAL A 286 -17.06 -27.81 -8.06
C VAL A 286 -18.21 -28.11 -9.00
N ALA A 287 -19.02 -27.10 -9.29
CA ALA A 287 -20.20 -27.20 -10.14
C ALA A 287 -19.98 -26.51 -11.48
N GLY A 288 -20.60 -27.07 -12.52
CA GLY A 288 -20.51 -26.53 -13.87
C GLY A 288 -21.32 -27.35 -14.87
N LYS A 289 -20.77 -27.52 -16.07
CA LYS A 289 -21.38 -28.37 -17.10
C LYS A 289 -20.42 -29.41 -17.64
N ARG A 290 -20.98 -30.51 -18.12
CA ARG A 290 -20.33 -31.54 -18.93
C ARG A 290 -21.11 -31.64 -20.23
N GLY A 291 -20.57 -31.08 -21.31
CA GLY A 291 -21.27 -31.00 -22.59
C GLY A 291 -22.54 -30.16 -22.47
N ASN A 292 -23.69 -30.83 -22.50
CA ASN A 292 -25.02 -30.23 -22.37
C ASN A 292 -25.70 -30.53 -21.02
N ASP A 293 -25.01 -31.16 -20.07
CA ASP A 293 -25.62 -31.58 -18.81
C ASP A 293 -24.99 -30.84 -17.62
N PHE A 294 -25.71 -30.75 -16.50
CA PHE A 294 -25.12 -30.30 -15.24
C PHE A 294 -24.03 -31.27 -14.80
N ALA A 295 -22.94 -30.72 -14.27
CA ALA A 295 -21.86 -31.50 -13.69
C ALA A 295 -21.49 -31.01 -12.29
N LEU A 296 -21.18 -31.96 -11.41
CA LEU A 296 -20.69 -31.71 -10.07
C LEU A 296 -19.52 -32.67 -9.79
N VAL A 297 -18.37 -32.14 -9.38
CA VAL A 297 -17.17 -32.93 -9.09
C VAL A 297 -16.76 -32.66 -7.64
N ARG A 298 -16.41 -33.73 -6.90
CA ARG A 298 -15.87 -33.61 -5.55
C ARG A 298 -14.40 -34.04 -5.49
N TYR A 299 -13.58 -33.17 -4.91
CA TYR A 299 -12.17 -33.43 -4.60
C TYR A 299 -11.96 -33.55 -3.10
N ASN A 300 -10.99 -34.37 -2.71
CA ASN A 300 -10.40 -34.35 -1.39
C ASN A 300 -9.60 -33.07 -1.16
N SER A 301 -9.25 -32.78 0.08
CA SER A 301 -8.46 -31.60 0.45
C SER A 301 -7.05 -31.56 -0.17
N ASN A 302 -6.55 -32.68 -0.69
CA ASN A 302 -5.27 -32.76 -1.41
C ASN A 302 -5.41 -32.64 -2.94
N GLY A 303 -6.62 -32.40 -3.46
CA GLY A 303 -6.88 -32.23 -4.89
C GLY A 303 -7.23 -33.52 -5.64
N SER A 304 -7.04 -34.70 -5.04
CA SER A 304 -7.47 -35.96 -5.67
C SER A 304 -8.99 -36.08 -5.71
N LEU A 305 -9.55 -36.75 -6.72
CA LEU A 305 -10.98 -37.05 -6.78
C LEU A 305 -11.46 -37.89 -5.58
N ASP A 306 -12.62 -37.54 -5.03
CA ASP A 306 -13.25 -38.30 -3.96
C ASP A 306 -14.20 -39.37 -4.49
N THR A 307 -13.70 -40.59 -4.63
CA THR A 307 -14.46 -41.75 -5.14
C THR A 307 -15.58 -42.22 -4.21
N SER A 308 -15.73 -41.66 -3.01
CA SER A 308 -16.91 -41.91 -2.17
C SER A 308 -18.14 -41.08 -2.58
N PHE A 309 -17.97 -40.09 -3.47
CA PHE A 309 -19.04 -39.28 -4.04
C PHE A 309 -19.49 -39.87 -5.37
N ASP A 310 -20.75 -40.27 -5.49
CA ASP A 310 -21.32 -40.93 -6.69
C ASP A 310 -20.44 -42.06 -7.26
N THR A 311 -19.69 -42.76 -6.40
CA THR A 311 -18.74 -43.86 -6.69
C THR A 311 -17.47 -43.50 -7.45
N ASP A 312 -17.41 -42.40 -8.19
CA ASP A 312 -16.25 -42.01 -9.02
C ASP A 312 -15.79 -40.55 -8.81
N GLY A 313 -16.46 -39.81 -7.92
CA GLY A 313 -16.19 -38.40 -7.64
C GLY A 313 -16.95 -37.42 -8.53
N GLN A 314 -17.79 -37.90 -9.44
CA GLN A 314 -18.37 -37.10 -10.52
C GLN A 314 -19.86 -37.40 -10.67
N VAL A 315 -20.69 -36.36 -10.72
CA VAL A 315 -22.12 -36.47 -10.99
C VAL A 315 -22.40 -35.75 -12.30
N THR A 316 -23.14 -36.41 -13.20
CA THR A 316 -23.74 -35.78 -14.38
C THR A 316 -25.26 -35.85 -14.26
N THR A 317 -25.94 -34.72 -14.36
CA THR A 317 -27.40 -34.65 -14.24
C THR A 317 -28.03 -34.01 -15.46
N ASP A 318 -28.79 -34.81 -16.21
CA ASP A 318 -29.73 -34.37 -17.23
C ASP A 318 -31.04 -33.93 -16.52
N ILE A 319 -31.43 -32.65 -16.69
CA ILE A 319 -32.63 -32.08 -16.08
C ILE A 319 -33.85 -32.25 -17.00
N GLY A 320 -33.64 -32.43 -18.30
CA GLY A 320 -34.69 -32.61 -19.28
C GLY A 320 -34.17 -33.18 -20.60
N ASN A 321 -34.93 -34.08 -21.20
CA ASN A 321 -34.51 -34.87 -22.37
C ASN A 321 -33.83 -34.03 -23.48
N ALA A 322 -32.49 -34.12 -23.54
CA ALA A 322 -31.63 -33.57 -24.60
C ALA A 322 -31.62 -32.03 -24.75
N THR A 323 -31.79 -31.28 -23.66
CA THR A 323 -31.62 -29.83 -23.65
C THR A 323 -30.26 -29.39 -23.11
N SER A 324 -29.85 -28.15 -23.39
CA SER A 324 -28.62 -27.60 -22.82
C SER A 324 -28.87 -27.17 -21.38
N ASP A 325 -28.19 -27.85 -20.46
CA ASP A 325 -28.18 -27.59 -19.04
C ASP A 325 -26.80 -27.04 -18.62
N THR A 326 -26.77 -25.97 -17.85
CA THR A 326 -25.52 -25.40 -17.32
C THR A 326 -25.69 -24.95 -15.89
N ALA A 327 -24.88 -25.48 -14.97
CA ALA A 327 -24.81 -25.00 -13.60
C ALA A 327 -23.86 -23.81 -13.48
N TYR A 328 -24.32 -22.76 -12.80
CA TYR A 328 -23.54 -21.54 -12.58
C TYR A 328 -23.14 -21.33 -11.12
N SER A 329 -23.90 -21.89 -10.18
CA SER A 329 -23.69 -21.61 -8.76
C SER A 329 -24.01 -22.80 -7.87
N ILE A 330 -23.24 -22.98 -6.81
CA ILE A 330 -23.40 -24.03 -5.80
C ILE A 330 -23.47 -23.43 -4.40
N THR A 331 -24.32 -23.99 -3.55
CA THR A 331 -24.34 -23.69 -2.12
C THR A 331 -24.58 -24.95 -1.29
N LEU A 332 -24.19 -24.91 -0.02
CA LEU A 332 -24.29 -26.04 0.91
C LEU A 332 -25.35 -25.75 1.97
N GLN A 333 -26.19 -26.75 2.25
CA GLN A 333 -27.10 -26.71 3.39
C GLN A 333 -26.40 -27.22 4.66
N THR A 334 -26.88 -26.80 5.82
CA THR A 334 -26.32 -27.17 7.14
C THR A 334 -26.45 -28.66 7.45
N ASP A 335 -27.38 -29.37 6.80
CA ASP A 335 -27.56 -30.82 6.89
C ASP A 335 -26.65 -31.60 5.93
N GLY A 336 -25.76 -30.92 5.21
CA GLY A 336 -24.81 -31.52 4.27
C GLY A 336 -25.37 -31.75 2.86
N LYS A 337 -26.63 -31.38 2.58
CA LYS A 337 -27.16 -31.39 1.22
C LYS A 337 -26.54 -30.28 0.37
N ILE A 338 -26.52 -30.52 -0.94
CA ILE A 338 -25.87 -29.66 -1.93
C ILE A 338 -26.94 -29.12 -2.88
N LEU A 339 -26.99 -27.81 -3.05
CA LEU A 339 -27.89 -27.15 -3.98
C LEU A 339 -27.10 -26.53 -5.12
N VAL A 340 -27.50 -26.81 -6.36
CA VAL A 340 -26.84 -26.32 -7.57
C VAL A 340 -27.87 -25.64 -8.45
N ALA A 341 -27.61 -24.39 -8.83
CA ALA A 341 -28.49 -23.59 -9.67
C ALA A 341 -27.88 -23.28 -11.03
N GLY A 342 -28.75 -23.07 -12.01
CA GLY A 342 -28.35 -22.77 -13.37
C GLY A 342 -29.51 -22.58 -14.32
N VAL A 343 -29.32 -23.03 -15.56
CA VAL A 343 -30.31 -23.00 -16.63
C VAL A 343 -30.56 -24.39 -17.19
N SER A 344 -31.82 -24.69 -17.49
CA SER A 344 -32.22 -25.87 -18.28
C SER A 344 -33.33 -25.49 -19.24
N ALA A 345 -33.16 -25.81 -20.53
CA ALA A 345 -34.12 -25.49 -21.59
C ALA A 345 -34.57 -24.00 -21.61
N GLY A 346 -33.69 -23.08 -21.25
CA GLY A 346 -34.02 -21.64 -21.15
C GLY A 346 -34.88 -21.26 -19.95
N ASN A 347 -34.91 -22.08 -18.89
CA ASN A 347 -35.60 -21.80 -17.63
C ASN A 347 -34.60 -21.81 -16.47
N PHE A 348 -34.95 -21.12 -15.37
CA PHE A 348 -34.22 -21.31 -14.11
C PHE A 348 -34.29 -22.77 -13.70
N ALA A 349 -33.16 -23.33 -13.28
CA ALA A 349 -33.07 -24.70 -12.80
C ALA A 349 -32.35 -24.75 -11.45
N VAL A 350 -32.83 -25.62 -10.55
CA VAL A 350 -32.16 -25.97 -9.31
C VAL A 350 -32.25 -27.47 -9.06
N VAL A 351 -31.11 -28.06 -8.70
CA VAL A 351 -30.97 -29.48 -8.37
C VAL A 351 -30.46 -29.61 -6.94
N ARG A 352 -31.04 -30.53 -6.18
CA ARG A 352 -30.57 -30.90 -4.84
C ARG A 352 -29.99 -32.30 -4.80
N TYR A 353 -28.79 -32.41 -4.26
CA TYR A 353 -28.09 -33.67 -4.02
C TYR A 353 -27.94 -33.92 -2.51
N ASN A 354 -27.88 -35.19 -2.14
CA ASN A 354 -27.42 -35.62 -0.84
C ASN A 354 -25.90 -35.43 -0.71
N SER A 355 -25.37 -35.57 0.50
CA SER A 355 -23.93 -35.42 0.76
C SER A 355 -23.06 -36.46 0.06
N ASP A 356 -23.63 -37.55 -0.45
CA ASP A 356 -22.95 -38.60 -1.22
C ASP A 356 -23.03 -38.40 -2.74
N GLY A 357 -23.69 -37.34 -3.21
CA GLY A 357 -23.83 -37.01 -4.63
C GLY A 357 -25.08 -37.56 -5.29
N THR A 358 -25.84 -38.43 -4.61
CA THR A 358 -27.12 -38.92 -5.13
C THR A 358 -28.19 -37.82 -5.13
N LEU A 359 -29.14 -37.87 -6.05
CA LEU A 359 -30.26 -36.91 -6.09
C LEU A 359 -31.17 -37.04 -4.86
N ASP A 360 -31.57 -35.91 -4.28
CA ASP A 360 -32.53 -35.90 -3.19
C ASP A 360 -33.97 -35.93 -3.71
N ASN A 361 -34.57 -37.12 -3.70
CA ASN A 361 -35.94 -37.34 -4.16
C ASN A 361 -37.03 -36.62 -3.34
N SER A 362 -36.71 -36.03 -2.19
CA SER A 362 -37.64 -35.20 -1.41
C SER A 362 -37.74 -33.75 -1.92
N PHE A 363 -36.93 -33.36 -2.90
CA PHE A 363 -36.91 -32.03 -3.48
C PHE A 363 -37.54 -32.00 -4.87
N GLY A 364 -38.55 -31.15 -5.08
CA GLY A 364 -39.20 -30.97 -6.37
C GLY A 364 -39.63 -32.30 -7.00
N SER A 365 -39.29 -32.48 -8.27
CA SER A 365 -39.53 -33.72 -9.00
C SER A 365 -38.22 -34.52 -9.12
N GLY A 366 -37.98 -35.43 -8.18
CA GLY A 366 -36.82 -36.33 -8.22
C GLY A 366 -35.48 -35.61 -8.06
N GLY A 367 -35.42 -34.62 -7.17
CA GLY A 367 -34.24 -33.80 -6.91
C GLY A 367 -34.14 -32.55 -7.76
N LYS A 368 -35.10 -32.28 -8.66
CA LYS A 368 -35.01 -31.25 -9.70
C LYS A 368 -36.20 -30.32 -9.71
N VAL A 369 -35.95 -29.04 -9.99
CA VAL A 369 -36.97 -28.02 -10.23
C VAL A 369 -36.54 -27.17 -11.42
N THR A 370 -37.46 -26.92 -12.34
CA THR A 370 -37.34 -25.90 -13.38
C THR A 370 -38.44 -24.86 -13.22
N THR A 371 -38.17 -23.61 -13.53
CA THR A 371 -39.13 -22.51 -13.39
C THR A 371 -39.00 -21.53 -14.54
N ASP A 372 -40.08 -21.44 -15.31
CA ASP A 372 -40.30 -20.39 -16.30
C ASP A 372 -40.76 -19.11 -15.59
N ILE A 373 -40.09 -17.98 -15.82
CA ILE A 373 -40.38 -16.68 -15.23
C ILE A 373 -41.26 -15.83 -16.18
N GLY A 374 -41.30 -16.13 -17.49
CA GLY A 374 -42.03 -15.34 -18.48
C GLY A 374 -42.15 -15.95 -19.88
N ASN A 375 -43.19 -15.55 -20.59
CA ASN A 375 -43.78 -16.29 -21.72
C ASN A 375 -43.01 -16.36 -23.08
N ALA A 376 -41.68 -16.20 -23.19
CA ALA A 376 -40.96 -16.48 -24.47
C ALA A 376 -39.41 -16.36 -24.47
N THR A 377 -38.72 -16.06 -23.37
CA THR A 377 -37.27 -15.74 -23.41
C THR A 377 -36.44 -16.71 -22.56
N SER A 378 -35.16 -16.85 -22.89
CA SER A 378 -34.23 -17.65 -22.07
C SER A 378 -34.04 -16.99 -20.71
N ASP A 379 -34.45 -17.69 -19.65
CA ASP A 379 -34.18 -17.37 -18.27
C ASP A 379 -32.90 -18.10 -17.82
N THR A 380 -32.03 -17.42 -17.07
CA THR A 380 -30.78 -18.03 -16.58
C THR A 380 -30.51 -17.59 -15.16
N ALA A 381 -30.38 -18.57 -14.24
CA ALA A 381 -29.95 -18.33 -12.88
C ALA A 381 -28.42 -18.40 -12.80
N TYR A 382 -27.78 -17.30 -12.39
CA TYR A 382 -26.33 -17.22 -12.22
C TYR A 382 -25.89 -17.41 -10.77
N SER A 383 -26.79 -17.21 -9.80
CA SER A 383 -26.47 -17.25 -8.38
C SER A 383 -27.56 -17.94 -7.56
N ILE A 384 -27.16 -18.66 -6.52
CA ILE A 384 -28.04 -19.27 -5.50
C ILE A 384 -27.60 -18.87 -4.11
N THR A 385 -28.57 -18.62 -3.22
CA THR A 385 -28.31 -18.43 -1.79
C THR A 385 -29.42 -19.00 -0.93
N LEU A 386 -29.17 -19.11 0.38
CA LEU A 386 -30.10 -19.62 1.38
C LEU A 386 -30.48 -18.52 2.36
N GLN A 387 -31.77 -18.43 2.68
CA GLN A 387 -32.24 -17.66 3.82
C GLN A 387 -32.12 -18.48 5.11
N THR A 388 -32.10 -17.79 6.25
CA THR A 388 -31.97 -18.39 7.58
C THR A 388 -33.16 -19.29 7.96
N ASP A 389 -34.32 -19.09 7.33
CA ASP A 389 -35.52 -19.91 7.47
C ASP A 389 -35.53 -21.14 6.54
N GLY A 390 -34.45 -21.36 5.78
CA GLY A 390 -34.30 -22.48 4.85
C GLY A 390 -34.96 -22.27 3.48
N LYS A 391 -35.48 -21.08 3.18
CA LYS A 391 -35.89 -20.73 1.81
C LYS A 391 -34.67 -20.59 0.89
N ILE A 392 -34.87 -20.90 -0.38
CA ILE A 392 -33.82 -20.92 -1.41
C ILE A 392 -34.11 -19.79 -2.39
N LEU A 393 -33.15 -18.89 -2.62
CA LEU A 393 -33.26 -17.86 -3.65
C LEU A 393 -32.33 -18.18 -4.82
N LEU A 394 -32.84 -18.04 -6.03
CA LEU A 394 -32.07 -17.99 -7.27
C LEU A 394 -32.15 -16.58 -7.84
N ALA A 395 -31.03 -16.07 -8.35
CA ALA A 395 -30.95 -14.78 -9.01
C ALA A 395 -30.27 -14.90 -10.38
N GLY A 396 -30.69 -14.06 -11.33
CA GLY A 396 -30.16 -14.07 -12.67
C GLY A 396 -30.88 -13.08 -13.60
N SER A 397 -31.14 -13.51 -14.83
CA SER A 397 -31.81 -12.68 -15.83
C SER A 397 -33.02 -13.37 -16.46
N SER A 398 -34.06 -12.59 -16.75
CA SER A 398 -35.23 -12.98 -17.55
C SER A 398 -35.67 -11.80 -18.42
N ALA A 399 -35.85 -12.04 -19.73
CA ALA A 399 -36.26 -11.01 -20.70
C ALA A 399 -35.46 -9.69 -20.61
N ASN A 400 -34.13 -9.77 -20.45
CA ASN A 400 -33.22 -8.62 -20.26
C ASN A 400 -33.44 -7.82 -18.96
N ASN A 401 -34.08 -8.41 -17.95
CA ASN A 401 -34.28 -7.82 -16.63
C ASN A 401 -33.58 -8.68 -15.57
N PHE A 402 -33.23 -8.07 -14.44
CA PHE A 402 -32.88 -8.84 -13.25
C PHE A 402 -34.08 -9.71 -12.85
N ALA A 403 -33.83 -10.95 -12.45
CA ALA A 403 -34.86 -11.88 -12.04
C ALA A 403 -34.46 -12.63 -10.76
N VAL A 404 -35.44 -12.83 -9.87
CA VAL A 404 -35.28 -13.56 -8.61
C VAL A 404 -36.44 -14.53 -8.46
N VAL A 405 -36.13 -15.77 -8.08
CA VAL A 405 -37.13 -16.79 -7.75
C VAL A 405 -36.85 -17.33 -6.35
N ARG A 406 -37.89 -17.44 -5.53
CA ARG A 406 -37.81 -18.04 -4.20
C ARG A 406 -38.58 -19.36 -4.11
N TYR A 407 -37.91 -20.36 -3.54
CA TYR A 407 -38.46 -21.67 -3.26
C TYR A 407 -38.53 -21.94 -1.75
N ASN A 408 -39.48 -22.78 -1.36
CA ASN A 408 -39.49 -23.45 -0.07
C ASN A 408 -38.37 -24.50 -0.01
N SER A 409 -38.09 -25.01 1.19
CA SER A 409 -37.06 -26.02 1.41
C SER A 409 -37.34 -27.35 0.70
N ASP A 410 -38.57 -27.61 0.24
CA ASP A 410 -38.94 -28.78 -0.56
C ASP A 410 -38.88 -28.53 -2.08
N GLY A 411 -38.50 -27.33 -2.51
CA GLY A 411 -38.40 -26.94 -3.93
C GLY A 411 -39.70 -26.42 -4.54
N THR A 412 -40.80 -26.33 -3.79
CA THR A 412 -42.03 -25.66 -4.24
C THR A 412 -41.85 -24.14 -4.26
N LEU A 413 -42.53 -23.42 -5.16
CA LEU A 413 -42.47 -21.95 -5.19
C LEU A 413 -43.05 -21.34 -3.91
N ASP A 414 -42.39 -20.29 -3.40
CA ASP A 414 -42.89 -19.54 -2.26
C ASP A 414 -43.86 -18.44 -2.70
N ASN A 415 -45.16 -18.72 -2.63
CA ASN A 415 -46.20 -17.77 -3.05
C ASN A 415 -46.27 -16.48 -2.21
N SER A 416 -45.56 -16.38 -1.08
CA SER A 416 -45.49 -15.15 -0.28
C SER A 416 -44.43 -14.15 -0.78
N PHE A 417 -43.59 -14.55 -1.74
CA PHE A 417 -42.52 -13.72 -2.29
C PHE A 417 -42.93 -13.09 -3.61
N GLY A 418 -42.75 -11.77 -3.74
CA GLY A 418 -43.03 -11.04 -4.99
C GLY A 418 -44.39 -11.40 -5.59
N SER A 419 -44.40 -11.75 -6.88
CA SER A 419 -45.57 -12.26 -7.59
C SER A 419 -45.49 -13.78 -7.70
N SER A 420 -46.06 -14.49 -6.73
CA SER A 420 -46.13 -15.97 -6.69
C SER A 420 -44.75 -16.66 -6.78
N GLY A 421 -43.80 -16.19 -5.96
CA GLY A 421 -42.44 -16.72 -5.89
C GLY A 421 -41.43 -16.06 -6.81
N LYS A 422 -41.83 -15.03 -7.57
CA LYS A 422 -41.02 -14.44 -8.64
C LYS A 422 -40.96 -12.91 -8.57
N VAL A 423 -39.81 -12.35 -8.91
CA VAL A 423 -39.59 -10.91 -9.07
C VAL A 423 -38.78 -10.66 -10.33
N THR A 424 -39.16 -9.66 -11.11
CA THR A 424 -38.37 -9.12 -12.22
C THR A 424 -38.18 -7.62 -12.05
N THR A 425 -36.98 -7.10 -12.32
CA THR A 425 -36.66 -5.67 -12.16
C THR A 425 -35.96 -5.14 -13.41
N ASN A 426 -36.59 -4.15 -14.04
CA ASN A 426 -36.08 -3.47 -15.22
C ASN A 426 -35.30 -2.21 -14.80
N LEU A 427 -34.06 -2.09 -15.24
CA LEU A 427 -33.16 -0.96 -14.99
C LEU A 427 -33.03 -0.03 -16.21
N GLY A 428 -33.71 -0.34 -17.33
CA GLY A 428 -33.76 0.47 -18.54
C GLY A 428 -32.75 0.07 -19.61
N GLY A 429 -32.38 -1.22 -19.69
CA GLY A 429 -31.38 -1.71 -20.64
C GLY A 429 -31.37 -3.24 -20.78
N THR A 430 -30.19 -3.79 -21.08
CA THR A 430 -29.95 -5.24 -20.98
C THR A 430 -29.39 -5.55 -19.60
N ASP A 431 -30.24 -6.06 -18.71
CA ASP A 431 -29.92 -6.20 -17.31
C ASP A 431 -29.66 -7.68 -16.98
N VAL A 432 -28.48 -7.95 -16.42
CA VAL A 432 -28.08 -9.30 -16.03
C VAL A 432 -27.48 -9.26 -14.63
N ALA A 433 -28.09 -9.98 -13.68
CA ALA A 433 -27.52 -10.20 -12.36
C ALA A 433 -26.64 -11.45 -12.36
N TYR A 434 -25.37 -11.31 -12.00
CA TYR A 434 -24.41 -12.42 -11.99
C TYR A 434 -24.20 -12.99 -10.58
N SER A 435 -24.35 -12.16 -9.55
CA SER A 435 -24.10 -12.55 -8.17
C SER A 435 -25.15 -11.98 -7.22
N MET A 436 -25.45 -12.72 -6.16
CA MET A 436 -26.36 -12.34 -5.09
C MET A 436 -25.72 -12.59 -3.73
N VAL A 437 -25.99 -11.71 -2.78
CA VAL A 437 -25.52 -11.84 -1.39
C VAL A 437 -26.63 -11.45 -0.41
N MET A 438 -26.74 -12.22 0.67
CA MET A 438 -27.66 -11.96 1.78
C MET A 438 -27.03 -10.98 2.78
N GLN A 439 -27.85 -10.10 3.35
CA GLN A 439 -27.50 -9.26 4.49
C GLN A 439 -28.08 -9.84 5.79
N ALA A 440 -27.49 -9.48 6.93
CA ALA A 440 -27.88 -10.00 8.24
C ALA A 440 -29.32 -9.63 8.64
N ASP A 441 -29.87 -8.54 8.11
CA ASP A 441 -31.25 -8.09 8.34
C ASP A 441 -32.29 -8.81 7.45
N GLY A 442 -31.86 -9.77 6.63
CA GLY A 442 -32.71 -10.54 5.74
C GLY A 442 -32.95 -9.89 4.37
N LYS A 443 -32.44 -8.67 4.14
CA LYS A 443 -32.35 -8.07 2.79
C LYS A 443 -31.30 -8.79 1.96
N PHE A 444 -31.31 -8.54 0.66
CA PHE A 444 -30.32 -9.11 -0.24
C PHE A 444 -30.02 -8.18 -1.41
N ILE A 445 -28.80 -8.30 -1.93
CA ILE A 445 -28.28 -7.46 -3.00
C ILE A 445 -27.95 -8.34 -4.19
N LEU A 446 -28.40 -7.92 -5.37
CA LEU A 446 -27.96 -8.45 -6.65
C LEU A 446 -26.94 -7.49 -7.25
N ALA A 447 -25.87 -8.04 -7.81
CA ALA A 447 -24.86 -7.30 -8.57
C ALA A 447 -24.72 -7.88 -9.98
N GLY A 448 -24.48 -6.99 -10.93
CA GLY A 448 -24.42 -7.36 -12.33
C GLY A 448 -24.12 -6.18 -13.23
N LYS A 449 -24.83 -6.11 -14.36
CA LYS A 449 -24.75 -4.98 -15.28
C LYS A 449 -26.12 -4.49 -15.73
N ARG A 450 -26.16 -3.22 -16.10
CA ARG A 450 -27.20 -2.62 -16.93
C ARG A 450 -26.56 -2.17 -18.24
N THR A 451 -26.76 -2.93 -19.30
CA THR A 451 -26.10 -2.76 -20.61
C THR A 451 -24.57 -2.80 -20.49
N SER A 452 -23.94 -1.68 -20.15
CA SER A 452 -22.49 -1.46 -20.09
C SER A 452 -22.04 -0.81 -18.78
N ASP A 453 -22.90 -0.68 -17.78
CA ASP A 453 -22.52 -0.12 -16.47
C ASP A 453 -22.67 -1.17 -15.38
N PHE A 454 -21.89 -1.05 -14.29
CA PHE A 454 -22.16 -1.81 -13.07
C PHE A 454 -23.57 -1.50 -12.56
N ALA A 455 -24.28 -2.53 -12.12
CA ALA A 455 -25.61 -2.39 -11.55
C ALA A 455 -25.73 -3.16 -10.23
N LEU A 456 -26.33 -2.52 -9.24
CA LEU A 456 -26.74 -3.14 -7.99
C LEU A 456 -28.23 -2.89 -7.75
N VAL A 457 -28.91 -3.90 -7.22
CA VAL A 457 -30.29 -3.77 -6.78
C VAL A 457 -30.44 -4.40 -5.40
N ARG A 458 -31.00 -3.67 -4.44
CA ARG A 458 -31.30 -4.18 -3.12
C ARG A 458 -32.79 -4.46 -2.95
N TYR A 459 -33.10 -5.62 -2.39
CA TYR A 459 -34.44 -6.08 -2.11
C TYR A 459 -34.65 -6.33 -0.62
N ASN A 460 -35.88 -6.12 -0.16
CA ASN A 460 -36.36 -6.59 1.13
C ASN A 460 -36.56 -8.11 1.10
N SER A 461 -36.72 -8.71 2.28
CA SER A 461 -36.91 -10.16 2.43
C SER A 461 -38.16 -10.71 1.72
N ASP A 462 -39.12 -9.88 1.35
CA ASP A 462 -40.34 -10.25 0.61
C ASP A 462 -40.20 -10.10 -0.92
N GLY A 463 -39.06 -9.61 -1.40
CA GLY A 463 -38.77 -9.39 -2.82
C GLY A 463 -39.17 -8.02 -3.34
N SER A 464 -39.71 -7.13 -2.50
CA SER A 464 -39.90 -5.72 -2.86
C SER A 464 -38.55 -4.97 -2.88
N LEU A 465 -38.44 -3.90 -3.68
CA LEU A 465 -37.23 -3.06 -3.70
C LEU A 465 -37.07 -2.30 -2.37
N ASP A 466 -35.85 -2.25 -1.86
CA ASP A 466 -35.54 -1.39 -0.73
C ASP A 466 -35.27 0.04 -1.19
N THR A 467 -36.29 0.88 -1.09
CA THR A 467 -36.22 2.28 -1.56
C THR A 467 -35.23 3.16 -0.79
N SER A 468 -34.65 2.69 0.33
CA SER A 468 -33.59 3.40 1.05
C SER A 468 -32.18 3.19 0.46
N PHE A 469 -32.04 2.31 -0.53
CA PHE A 469 -30.77 2.03 -1.20
C PHE A 469 -30.65 2.79 -2.52
N GLY A 470 -29.57 3.54 -2.69
CA GLY A 470 -29.28 4.28 -3.92
C GLY A 470 -30.48 5.12 -4.38
N SER A 471 -30.79 5.02 -5.67
CA SER A 471 -32.00 5.61 -6.24
C SER A 471 -33.14 4.58 -6.27
N SER A 472 -33.97 4.59 -5.23
CA SER A 472 -35.17 3.72 -5.14
C SER A 472 -34.89 2.22 -5.24
N GLY A 473 -33.84 1.75 -4.58
CA GLY A 473 -33.41 0.35 -4.57
C GLY A 473 -32.32 0.01 -5.58
N GLN A 474 -31.85 0.97 -6.36
CA GLN A 474 -30.98 0.74 -7.51
C GLN A 474 -29.74 1.64 -7.49
N VAL A 475 -28.60 1.10 -7.90
CA VAL A 475 -27.36 1.83 -8.11
C VAL A 475 -26.81 1.45 -9.47
N ILE A 476 -26.52 2.45 -10.29
CA ILE A 476 -25.81 2.29 -11.56
C ILE A 476 -24.50 3.07 -11.45
N THR A 477 -23.39 2.44 -11.83
CA THR A 477 -22.07 3.06 -11.72
C THR A 477 -21.30 2.85 -13.01
N ASP A 478 -20.97 3.97 -13.65
CA ASP A 478 -19.93 4.05 -14.66
C ASP A 478 -18.58 4.12 -13.94
N ILE A 479 -17.71 3.14 -14.17
CA ILE A 479 -16.36 3.06 -13.57
C ILE A 479 -15.37 3.89 -14.39
N GLY A 480 -15.53 3.94 -15.71
CA GLY A 480 -14.64 4.63 -16.63
C GLY A 480 -15.38 5.11 -17.89
N SER A 481 -15.08 6.34 -18.32
CA SER A 481 -15.87 7.07 -19.31
C SER A 481 -16.14 6.26 -20.60
N GLY A 482 -17.34 5.71 -20.72
CA GLY A 482 -17.86 5.08 -21.94
C GLY A 482 -17.38 3.66 -22.22
N THR A 483 -16.83 2.94 -21.23
CA THR A 483 -16.43 1.53 -21.40
C THR A 483 -17.52 0.56 -20.95
N SER A 484 -17.40 -0.72 -21.35
CA SER A 484 -18.28 -1.76 -20.84
C SER A 484 -17.79 -2.22 -19.47
N ASP A 485 -18.60 -1.94 -18.47
CA ASP A 485 -18.39 -2.33 -17.09
C ASP A 485 -19.37 -3.45 -16.72
N THR A 486 -18.88 -4.49 -16.07
CA THR A 486 -19.72 -5.59 -15.60
C THR A 486 -19.23 -6.11 -14.26
N ALA A 487 -20.11 -6.12 -13.26
CA ALA A 487 -19.85 -6.76 -11.98
C ALA A 487 -20.20 -8.26 -12.06
N TYR A 488 -19.28 -9.14 -11.71
CA TYR A 488 -19.51 -10.58 -11.71
C TYR A 488 -19.68 -11.16 -10.30
N SER A 489 -19.16 -10.47 -9.28
CA SER A 489 -19.17 -10.95 -7.89
C SER A 489 -19.51 -9.82 -6.93
N VAL A 490 -20.24 -10.15 -5.87
CA VAL A 490 -20.55 -9.25 -4.75
C VAL A 490 -20.36 -9.94 -3.41
N SER A 491 -19.83 -9.20 -2.43
CA SER A 491 -19.81 -9.60 -1.02
C SER A 491 -20.24 -8.44 -0.13
N VAL A 492 -20.67 -8.74 1.08
CA VAL A 492 -20.97 -7.75 2.13
C VAL A 492 -19.95 -7.92 3.24
N GLN A 493 -19.27 -6.83 3.58
CA GLN A 493 -18.30 -6.77 4.68
C GLN A 493 -19.04 -6.70 6.03
N PRO A 494 -18.40 -7.08 7.15
CA PRO A 494 -19.03 -7.05 8.48
C PRO A 494 -19.58 -5.68 8.91
N ASP A 495 -19.02 -4.60 8.37
CA ASP A 495 -19.46 -3.22 8.60
C ASP A 495 -20.65 -2.80 7.71
N GLY A 496 -21.18 -3.71 6.91
CA GLY A 496 -22.32 -3.48 6.01
C GLY A 496 -21.93 -2.87 4.66
N LYS A 497 -20.65 -2.57 4.41
CA LYS A 497 -20.19 -2.15 3.09
C LYS A 497 -20.27 -3.28 2.09
N ILE A 498 -20.39 -2.91 0.82
CA ILE A 498 -20.66 -3.83 -0.28
C ILE A 498 -19.48 -3.77 -1.24
N LEU A 499 -18.80 -4.89 -1.41
CA LEU A 499 -17.61 -5.01 -2.26
C LEU A 499 -17.94 -5.79 -3.52
N LEU A 500 -17.62 -5.22 -4.68
CA LEU A 500 -17.87 -5.80 -6.00
C LEU A 500 -16.54 -6.04 -6.72
N ALA A 501 -16.53 -7.10 -7.54
CA ALA A 501 -15.45 -7.33 -8.49
C ALA A 501 -16.03 -7.61 -9.88
N GLY A 502 -15.30 -7.16 -10.88
CA GLY A 502 -15.72 -7.25 -12.26
C GLY A 502 -14.66 -6.80 -13.24
N SER A 503 -15.10 -6.33 -14.40
CA SER A 503 -14.23 -5.75 -15.42
C SER A 503 -14.66 -4.34 -15.79
N SER A 504 -13.69 -3.46 -16.04
CA SER A 504 -13.89 -2.15 -16.66
C SER A 504 -12.71 -1.85 -17.58
N ALA A 505 -12.98 -1.39 -18.81
CA ALA A 505 -11.95 -1.06 -19.80
C ALA A 505 -10.89 -2.17 -20.02
N ASN A 506 -11.31 -3.44 -20.01
CA ASN A 506 -10.44 -4.64 -20.08
C ASN A 506 -9.50 -4.84 -18.89
N ASN A 507 -9.74 -4.19 -17.75
CA ASN A 507 -8.98 -4.37 -16.51
C ASN A 507 -9.86 -5.01 -15.44
N PHE A 508 -9.24 -5.65 -14.44
CA PHE A 508 -9.94 -5.97 -13.20
C PHE A 508 -10.49 -4.69 -12.59
N ALA A 509 -11.70 -4.74 -12.07
CA ALA A 509 -12.33 -3.65 -11.35
C ALA A 509 -12.79 -4.15 -9.97
N VAL A 510 -12.42 -3.43 -8.92
CA VAL A 510 -12.90 -3.62 -7.55
C VAL A 510 -13.55 -2.33 -7.09
N VAL A 511 -14.82 -2.39 -6.71
CA VAL A 511 -15.61 -1.21 -6.35
C VAL A 511 -16.27 -1.44 -5.00
N ARG A 512 -16.20 -0.45 -4.11
CA ARG A 512 -16.83 -0.52 -2.79
C ARG A 512 -17.92 0.53 -2.64
N TYR A 513 -19.04 0.11 -2.07
CA TYR A 513 -20.19 0.96 -1.76
C TYR A 513 -20.48 0.94 -0.27
N ASN A 514 -21.00 2.04 0.23
CA ASN A 514 -21.59 2.13 1.55
C ASN A 514 -22.87 1.28 1.63
N SER A 515 -23.33 1.01 2.85
CA SER A 515 -24.55 0.24 3.08
C SER A 515 -25.80 0.89 2.48
N ASP A 516 -25.78 2.19 2.18
CA ASP A 516 -26.88 2.90 1.51
C ASP A 516 -26.77 2.89 -0.02
N GLY A 517 -25.72 2.31 -0.59
CA GLY A 517 -25.51 2.22 -2.04
C GLY A 517 -24.77 3.41 -2.65
N THR A 518 -24.36 4.39 -1.84
CA THR A 518 -23.42 5.42 -2.30
C THR A 518 -22.02 4.84 -2.48
N LEU A 519 -21.22 5.41 -3.38
CA LEU A 519 -19.84 4.96 -3.59
C LEU A 519 -18.99 5.31 -2.37
N ASP A 520 -18.17 4.37 -1.92
CA ASP A 520 -17.31 4.59 -0.76
C ASP A 520 -15.95 5.16 -1.19
N THR A 521 -15.85 6.50 -1.18
CA THR A 521 -14.63 7.21 -1.53
C THR A 521 -13.49 7.00 -0.53
N ASN A 522 -13.75 6.49 0.67
CA ASN A 522 -12.73 6.26 1.69
C ASN A 522 -11.93 4.98 1.45
N PHE A 523 -12.37 4.14 0.50
CA PHE A 523 -11.67 2.91 0.13
C PHE A 523 -10.28 3.15 -0.48
N ASN A 524 -10.19 4.06 -1.46
CA ASN A 524 -8.94 4.41 -2.14
C ASN A 524 -8.92 5.87 -2.64
N THR A 525 -9.67 6.78 -2.01
CA THR A 525 -10.01 8.15 -2.46
C THR A 525 -11.09 8.24 -3.55
N THR A 526 -11.37 7.16 -4.29
CA THR A 526 -12.37 7.16 -5.37
C THR A 526 -13.47 6.12 -5.21
N GLY A 527 -13.27 5.10 -4.37
CA GLY A 527 -14.14 3.94 -4.24
C GLY A 527 -14.04 2.92 -5.37
N LYS A 528 -13.11 3.15 -6.31
CA LYS A 528 -12.91 2.35 -7.52
C LYS A 528 -11.43 2.04 -7.70
N ILE A 529 -11.08 0.77 -7.72
CA ILE A 529 -9.75 0.30 -8.09
C ILE A 529 -9.87 -0.41 -9.44
N THR A 530 -9.07 0.01 -10.42
CA THR A 530 -8.85 -0.77 -11.64
C THR A 530 -7.41 -1.29 -11.66
N THR A 531 -7.22 -2.52 -12.12
CA THR A 531 -5.91 -3.19 -12.11
C THR A 531 -5.69 -3.89 -13.44
N ASP A 532 -4.70 -3.41 -14.19
CA ASP A 532 -4.17 -4.08 -15.38
C ASP A 532 -3.21 -5.20 -14.93
N ILE A 533 -3.56 -6.44 -15.23
CA ILE A 533 -2.74 -7.63 -14.98
C ILE A 533 -1.98 -8.02 -16.25
N GLY A 534 -2.58 -7.77 -17.42
CA GLY A 534 -1.97 -7.98 -18.72
C GLY A 534 -3.00 -8.34 -19.79
N GLY A 535 -3.28 -7.42 -20.70
CA GLY A 535 -4.14 -7.69 -21.85
C GLY A 535 -5.62 -7.47 -21.53
N THR A 536 -6.45 -8.51 -21.63
CA THR A 536 -7.87 -8.41 -21.23
C THR A 536 -8.09 -9.16 -19.94
N ASP A 537 -8.44 -8.39 -18.91
CA ASP A 537 -8.59 -8.86 -17.55
C ASP A 537 -10.05 -8.78 -17.11
N ILE A 538 -10.59 -9.91 -16.65
CA ILE A 538 -11.95 -10.00 -16.14
C ILE A 538 -11.94 -10.70 -14.79
N ALA A 539 -12.33 -9.99 -13.73
CA ALA A 539 -12.53 -10.57 -12.42
C ALA A 539 -13.92 -11.22 -12.34
N TYR A 540 -13.96 -12.53 -12.10
CA TYR A 540 -15.21 -13.29 -11.99
C TYR A 540 -15.65 -13.52 -10.55
N ALA A 541 -14.70 -13.52 -9.61
CA ALA A 541 -14.98 -13.82 -8.21
C ALA A 541 -14.12 -13.01 -7.27
N LEU A 542 -14.65 -12.72 -6.08
CA LEU A 542 -13.93 -12.07 -4.99
C LEU A 542 -14.23 -12.74 -3.65
N THR A 543 -13.29 -12.62 -2.72
CA THR A 543 -13.47 -13.02 -1.32
C THR A 543 -12.58 -12.15 -0.43
N GLN A 544 -12.81 -12.16 0.87
CA GLN A 544 -12.08 -11.35 1.84
C GLN A 544 -11.46 -12.24 2.93
N GLN A 545 -10.19 -11.99 3.25
CA GLN A 545 -9.48 -12.59 4.37
C GLN A 545 -9.90 -11.92 5.68
N ALA A 546 -9.74 -12.63 6.81
CA ALA A 546 -10.11 -12.12 8.13
C ALA A 546 -9.31 -10.87 8.56
N ASP A 547 -8.10 -10.69 8.02
CA ASP A 547 -7.26 -9.51 8.23
C ASP A 547 -7.65 -8.31 7.34
N GLY A 548 -8.74 -8.43 6.58
CA GLY A 548 -9.27 -7.38 5.72
C GLY A 548 -8.76 -7.42 4.29
N LYS A 549 -7.72 -8.22 3.97
CA LYS A 549 -7.22 -8.32 2.59
C LYS A 549 -8.27 -8.87 1.63
N ILE A 550 -8.28 -8.36 0.41
CA ILE A 550 -9.27 -8.74 -0.62
C ILE A 550 -8.56 -9.59 -1.66
N ILE A 551 -9.11 -10.76 -1.98
CA ILE A 551 -8.64 -11.64 -3.04
C ILE A 551 -9.64 -11.61 -4.19
N VAL A 552 -9.14 -11.39 -5.40
CA VAL A 552 -9.94 -11.35 -6.63
C VAL A 552 -9.38 -12.36 -7.61
N ALA A 553 -10.23 -13.19 -8.21
CA ALA A 553 -9.85 -14.20 -9.19
C ALA A 553 -10.62 -14.05 -10.50
N GLY A 554 -9.96 -14.42 -11.60
CA GLY A 554 -10.47 -14.19 -12.93
C GLY A 554 -9.59 -14.76 -14.03
N VAL A 555 -9.56 -14.04 -15.15
CA VAL A 555 -8.72 -14.31 -16.31
C VAL A 555 -7.91 -13.08 -16.68
N SER A 556 -6.67 -13.30 -17.11
CA SER A 556 -5.80 -12.30 -17.75
C SER A 556 -5.07 -12.96 -18.90
N ALA A 557 -5.10 -12.37 -20.10
CA ALA A 557 -4.45 -12.91 -21.31
C ALA A 557 -4.67 -14.43 -21.54
N ASN A 558 -5.88 -14.93 -21.35
CA ASN A 558 -6.25 -16.36 -21.43
C ASN A 558 -5.64 -17.27 -20.37
N ASN A 559 -5.18 -16.74 -19.23
CA ASN A 559 -4.66 -17.51 -18.11
C ASN A 559 -5.46 -17.22 -16.84
N PHE A 560 -5.44 -18.14 -15.86
CA PHE A 560 -5.96 -17.84 -14.53
C PHE A 560 -5.21 -16.65 -13.94
N ALA A 561 -5.96 -15.69 -13.41
CA ALA A 561 -5.41 -14.51 -12.77
C ALA A 561 -5.96 -14.33 -11.37
N VAL A 562 -5.10 -13.97 -10.42
CA VAL A 562 -5.46 -13.60 -9.05
C VAL A 562 -4.78 -12.28 -8.71
N ALA A 563 -5.52 -11.36 -8.09
CA ALA A 563 -4.97 -10.14 -7.50
C ALA A 563 -5.32 -10.07 -6.01
N ARG A 564 -4.42 -9.51 -5.21
CA ARG A 564 -4.66 -9.25 -3.78
C ARG A 564 -4.50 -7.77 -3.45
N TYR A 565 -5.40 -7.26 -2.62
CA TYR A 565 -5.39 -5.88 -2.12
C TYR A 565 -5.26 -5.86 -0.58
N THR A 566 -4.53 -4.89 -0.05
CA THR A 566 -4.20 -4.71 1.38
C THR A 566 -4.27 -3.23 1.78
N PHE A 567 -4.04 -2.91 3.04
CA PHE A 567 -3.90 -1.53 3.51
C PHE A 567 -2.50 -0.96 3.20
N ASN A 568 -2.43 0.28 2.74
CA ASN A 568 -1.18 0.99 2.42
C ASN A 568 -0.22 1.06 3.62
N THR A 569 1.08 0.91 3.40
CA THR A 569 2.10 1.21 4.41
C THR A 569 3.20 2.11 3.86
N ASN A 570 3.75 3.00 4.69
CA ASN A 570 4.87 3.83 4.26
C ASN A 570 6.17 3.03 4.24
N PRO A 571 7.16 3.46 3.44
CA PRO A 571 8.51 2.95 3.52
C PRO A 571 9.12 3.26 4.89
N VAL A 572 9.99 2.37 5.35
CA VAL A 572 10.70 2.49 6.64
C VAL A 572 12.20 2.35 6.43
N LEU A 573 12.98 3.02 7.29
CA LEU A 573 14.41 2.80 7.42
C LEU A 573 14.61 1.53 8.24
N ALA A 574 14.90 0.42 7.56
CA ALA A 574 15.14 -0.87 8.20
C ALA A 574 16.60 -1.02 8.66
N GLN A 575 17.54 -0.37 7.97
CA GLN A 575 18.95 -0.33 8.34
C GLN A 575 19.56 1.02 7.95
N ALA A 576 20.18 1.69 8.92
CA ALA A 576 20.93 2.92 8.69
C ALA A 576 22.13 2.69 7.76
N ILE A 577 22.37 3.67 6.89
CA ILE A 577 23.50 3.76 5.99
C ILE A 577 24.74 4.10 6.83
N ALA A 578 25.77 3.25 6.77
CA ALA A 578 27.01 3.49 7.48
C ALA A 578 27.79 4.68 6.88
N ASP A 579 28.50 5.42 7.74
CA ASP A 579 29.45 6.44 7.31
C ASP A 579 30.49 5.87 6.32
N GLN A 580 30.85 6.68 5.34
CA GLN A 580 31.71 6.30 4.23
C GLN A 580 32.99 7.13 4.22
N ASN A 581 34.04 6.58 3.61
CA ASN A 581 35.30 7.26 3.37
C ASN A 581 35.56 7.30 1.86
N ALA A 582 35.95 8.46 1.37
CA ALA A 582 36.62 8.63 0.10
C ALA A 582 38.07 9.03 0.34
N THR A 583 38.88 8.88 -0.69
CA THR A 583 40.25 9.38 -0.74
C THR A 583 40.29 10.34 -1.91
N GLU A 584 40.87 11.52 -1.72
CA GLU A 584 41.07 12.43 -2.83
C GLU A 584 41.87 11.76 -3.95
N ASP A 585 41.63 12.22 -5.18
CA ASP A 585 42.19 11.70 -6.43
C ASP A 585 41.91 10.22 -6.72
N ALA A 586 41.15 9.54 -5.86
CA ALA A 586 40.68 8.19 -6.04
C ALA A 586 39.19 8.16 -6.43
N VAL A 587 38.82 7.17 -7.25
CA VAL A 587 37.42 6.94 -7.60
C VAL A 587 36.66 6.44 -6.37
N PHE A 588 35.65 7.20 -5.95
CA PHE A 588 34.65 6.80 -4.98
C PHE A 588 33.49 6.10 -5.68
N ASN A 589 33.04 4.97 -5.13
CA ASN A 589 31.88 4.23 -5.59
C ASN A 589 31.22 3.51 -4.41
N PHE A 590 29.98 3.87 -4.11
CA PHE A 590 29.22 3.33 -2.98
C PHE A 590 27.77 3.10 -3.35
N THR A 591 27.30 1.87 -3.22
CA THR A 591 25.88 1.53 -3.40
C THR A 591 25.21 1.38 -2.05
N ILE A 592 24.04 2.02 -1.88
CA ILE A 592 23.21 1.89 -0.68
C ILE A 592 22.91 0.39 -0.47
N PRO A 593 23.18 -0.17 0.73
CA PRO A 593 22.93 -1.58 1.00
C PRO A 593 21.48 -1.97 0.71
N ALA A 594 21.28 -3.10 0.05
CA ALA A 594 19.94 -3.63 -0.18
C ALA A 594 19.22 -3.88 1.15
N GLY A 595 17.95 -3.49 1.24
CA GLY A 595 17.18 -3.59 2.49
C GLY A 595 17.42 -2.45 3.48
N SER A 596 18.24 -1.44 3.18
CA SER A 596 18.34 -0.23 4.02
C SER A 596 16.97 0.44 4.20
N PHE A 597 16.19 0.48 3.12
CA PHE A 597 14.80 0.92 3.12
C PHE A 597 13.91 -0.21 2.62
N THR A 598 12.80 -0.44 3.32
CA THR A 598 11.82 -1.48 3.01
C THR A 598 10.42 -0.93 3.08
N ASP A 599 9.50 -1.57 2.38
CA ASP A 599 8.09 -1.22 2.32
C ASP A 599 7.27 -2.50 2.49
N ALA A 600 6.28 -2.50 3.40
CA ALA A 600 5.67 -3.74 3.87
C ALA A 600 4.58 -4.27 2.94
N ASP A 601 3.97 -3.42 2.14
CA ASP A 601 3.11 -3.77 1.01
C ASP A 601 3.89 -3.89 -0.30
N GLY A 602 5.20 -3.61 -0.29
CA GLY A 602 6.13 -3.93 -1.37
C GLY A 602 6.14 -2.89 -2.49
N ASP A 603 5.75 -1.66 -2.18
CA ASP A 603 5.70 -0.58 -3.14
C ASP A 603 7.07 -0.27 -3.78
N THR A 604 7.03 0.23 -5.01
CA THR A 604 8.24 0.65 -5.70
C THR A 604 8.78 1.92 -5.06
N LEU A 605 10.04 1.84 -4.61
CA LEU A 605 10.70 2.93 -3.89
C LEU A 605 11.58 3.78 -4.81
N THR A 606 11.36 5.10 -4.79
CA THR A 606 12.14 6.11 -5.51
C THR A 606 13.11 6.81 -4.57
N TYR A 607 14.38 6.97 -4.98
CA TYR A 607 15.45 7.50 -4.14
C TYR A 607 15.92 8.87 -4.64
N THR A 608 16.18 9.78 -3.72
CA THR A 608 16.89 11.04 -3.97
C THR A 608 17.99 11.24 -2.93
N ALA A 609 19.00 12.05 -3.27
CA ALA A 609 20.08 12.39 -2.35
C ALA A 609 20.46 13.86 -2.50
N ILE A 610 20.62 14.53 -1.36
CA ILE A 610 21.08 15.92 -1.24
C ILE A 610 22.00 16.03 -0.02
N LEU A 611 22.64 17.18 0.18
CA LEU A 611 23.29 17.46 1.45
C LEU A 611 22.21 17.68 2.53
N ASP A 612 22.50 17.30 3.77
CA ASP A 612 21.55 17.39 4.89
C ASP A 612 21.10 18.83 5.18
N ASN A 613 21.93 19.81 4.82
CA ASN A 613 21.61 21.24 4.91
C ASN A 613 20.62 21.73 3.83
N GLY A 614 20.21 20.87 2.88
CA GLY A 614 19.29 21.19 1.80
C GLY A 614 19.96 21.53 0.47
N ASP A 615 21.28 21.68 0.43
CA ASP A 615 22.03 22.02 -0.79
C ASP A 615 22.16 20.79 -1.71
N PRO A 616 22.29 20.99 -3.04
CA PRO A 616 22.60 19.90 -3.95
C PRO A 616 23.95 19.25 -3.61
N LEU A 617 24.12 17.99 -4.01
CA LEU A 617 25.43 17.32 -3.91
C LEU A 617 26.50 18.12 -4.67
N PRO A 618 27.75 18.15 -4.17
CA PRO A 618 28.84 18.84 -4.87
C PRO A 618 29.09 18.20 -6.24
N SER A 619 29.59 18.99 -7.19
CA SER A 619 29.71 18.56 -8.61
C SER A 619 30.56 17.31 -8.85
N TRP A 620 31.47 16.98 -7.93
CA TRP A 620 32.30 15.77 -8.01
C TRP A 620 31.53 14.50 -7.63
N LEU A 621 30.43 14.60 -6.87
CA LEU A 621 29.68 13.46 -6.33
C LEU A 621 28.29 13.37 -6.98
N THR A 622 28.05 12.27 -7.69
CA THR A 622 26.78 12.00 -8.37
C THR A 622 26.04 10.84 -7.69
N PHE A 623 24.71 10.93 -7.56
CA PHE A 623 23.86 9.83 -7.11
C PHE A 623 22.98 9.32 -8.26
N ASN A 624 23.10 8.03 -8.59
CA ASN A 624 22.23 7.34 -9.53
C ASN A 624 21.11 6.62 -8.76
N ALA A 625 19.88 7.14 -8.84
CA ALA A 625 18.73 6.59 -8.13
C ALA A 625 18.34 5.17 -8.59
N ASN A 626 18.58 4.81 -9.85
CA ASN A 626 18.22 3.50 -10.39
C ASN A 626 19.14 2.40 -9.86
N THR A 627 20.45 2.69 -9.77
CA THR A 627 21.43 1.75 -9.21
C THR A 627 21.66 1.96 -7.71
N LYS A 628 21.09 3.02 -7.14
CA LYS A 628 21.27 3.47 -5.75
C LYS A 628 22.73 3.70 -5.41
N THR A 629 23.51 4.23 -6.37
CA THR A 629 24.97 4.34 -6.29
C THR A 629 25.41 5.79 -6.28
N PHE A 630 26.25 6.13 -5.30
CA PHE A 630 27.08 7.32 -5.30
C PHE A 630 28.40 7.06 -6.03
N SER A 631 28.84 7.97 -6.89
CA SER A 631 30.11 7.87 -7.59
C SER A 631 30.75 9.25 -7.82
N GLY A 632 32.08 9.32 -7.82
CA GLY A 632 32.81 10.56 -8.02
C GLY A 632 34.32 10.41 -7.83
N THR A 633 35.08 11.47 -8.12
CA THR A 633 36.50 11.58 -7.76
C THR A 633 36.69 12.94 -7.07
N PRO A 634 36.84 12.98 -5.73
CA PRO A 634 37.08 14.23 -5.02
C PRO A 634 38.49 14.76 -5.30
N THR A 635 38.65 16.07 -5.31
CA THR A 635 39.96 16.75 -5.35
C THR A 635 40.33 17.27 -3.95
N ASN A 636 41.52 17.86 -3.81
CA ASN A 636 41.94 18.51 -2.57
C ASN A 636 41.02 19.62 -2.06
N ASP A 637 40.34 20.35 -2.95
CA ASP A 637 39.29 21.30 -2.58
C ASP A 637 38.07 20.62 -1.91
N ASN A 638 38.01 19.29 -1.90
CA ASN A 638 36.91 18.50 -1.35
C ASN A 638 37.28 17.74 -0.07
N VAL A 639 38.52 17.83 0.40
CA VAL A 639 38.97 17.24 1.67
C VAL A 639 38.12 17.79 2.82
N GLY A 640 37.64 16.90 3.69
CA GLY A 640 36.71 17.24 4.75
C GLY A 640 35.58 16.23 4.88
N SER A 641 34.41 16.67 5.35
CA SER A 641 33.25 15.79 5.55
C SER A 641 31.98 16.40 4.97
N LEU A 642 31.19 15.56 4.32
CA LEU A 642 29.85 15.88 3.80
C LEU A 642 28.81 15.10 4.60
N SER A 643 27.77 15.78 5.09
CA SER A 643 26.57 15.11 5.62
C SER A 643 25.56 14.95 4.49
N ILE A 644 25.31 13.70 4.08
CA ILE A 644 24.47 13.36 2.93
C ILE A 644 23.14 12.80 3.42
N LYS A 645 22.03 13.40 2.99
CA LYS A 645 20.67 12.91 3.26
C LYS A 645 20.15 12.15 2.05
N VAL A 646 19.77 10.90 2.27
CA VAL A 646 19.02 10.07 1.31
C VAL A 646 17.54 10.10 1.69
N THR A 647 16.68 10.41 0.73
CA THR A 647 15.22 10.33 0.88
C THR A 647 14.67 9.26 -0.03
N VAL A 648 13.76 8.44 0.50
CA VAL A 648 13.08 7.37 -0.22
C VAL A 648 11.59 7.62 -0.17
N LYS A 649 10.91 7.49 -1.32
CA LYS A 649 9.46 7.68 -1.45
C LYS A 649 8.79 6.45 -2.03
N ASP A 650 7.59 6.13 -1.57
CA ASP A 650 6.68 5.18 -2.23
C ASP A 650 5.88 5.85 -3.35
N ILE A 651 4.96 5.10 -3.96
CA ILE A 651 4.08 5.58 -5.03
C ILE A 651 2.95 6.49 -4.52
N PHE A 652 2.70 6.50 -3.20
CA PHE A 652 1.76 7.39 -2.51
C PHE A 652 2.44 8.65 -1.96
N LEU A 653 3.69 8.88 -2.36
CA LEU A 653 4.56 10.01 -2.00
C LEU A 653 4.93 10.07 -0.52
N ALA A 654 4.64 9.02 0.26
CA ALA A 654 5.10 8.94 1.63
C ALA A 654 6.62 8.71 1.63
N THR A 655 7.30 9.24 2.64
CA THR A 655 8.76 9.37 2.61
C THR A 655 9.42 8.87 3.88
N VAL A 656 10.66 8.39 3.73
CA VAL A 656 11.59 8.09 4.82
C VAL A 656 12.98 8.55 4.43
N SER A 657 13.81 8.93 5.40
CA SER A 657 15.18 9.40 5.11
C SER A 657 16.20 8.82 6.07
N ASP A 658 17.46 8.85 5.63
CA ASP A 658 18.62 8.63 6.48
C ASP A 658 19.74 9.61 6.13
N VAL A 659 20.63 9.88 7.10
CA VAL A 659 21.77 10.79 6.95
C VAL A 659 23.06 10.08 7.34
N PHE A 660 24.03 10.04 6.44
CA PHE A 660 25.36 9.48 6.70
C PHE A 660 26.47 10.49 6.37
N THR A 661 27.63 10.31 6.97
CA THR A 661 28.82 11.14 6.75
C THR A 661 29.70 10.52 5.67
N LEU A 662 30.14 11.32 4.69
CA LEU A 662 31.22 10.96 3.76
C LEU A 662 32.45 11.80 4.07
N THR A 663 33.51 11.17 4.59
CA THR A 663 34.80 11.82 4.85
C THR A 663 35.74 11.63 3.66
N VAL A 664 36.18 12.74 3.07
CA VAL A 664 37.22 12.76 2.04
C VAL A 664 38.56 12.91 2.75
N ASN A 665 39.39 11.88 2.66
CA ASN A 665 40.71 11.83 3.27
C ASN A 665 41.76 12.40 2.32
N ASN A 666 42.61 13.26 2.87
CA ASN A 666 43.76 13.83 2.19
C ASN A 666 44.84 12.76 1.94
N VAL A 667 45.50 12.82 0.79
CA VAL A 667 46.70 12.08 0.39
C VAL A 667 47.70 13.13 -0.06
N ASN A 668 48.86 13.14 0.60
CA ASN A 668 49.86 14.17 0.34
C ASN A 668 50.26 14.23 -1.14
N ASP A 669 50.23 15.43 -1.71
CA ASP A 669 50.72 15.81 -3.02
C ASP A 669 52.07 16.53 -2.88
N PRO A 670 53.06 16.24 -3.76
CA PRO A 670 54.32 16.97 -3.71
C PRO A 670 54.12 18.45 -4.08
N PRO A 671 54.95 19.35 -3.54
CA PRO A 671 54.88 20.75 -3.90
C PRO A 671 55.23 20.93 -5.37
N GLU A 672 54.67 21.96 -6.00
CA GLU A 672 54.89 22.27 -7.40
C GLU A 672 55.50 23.68 -7.60
N LEU A 673 56.35 23.80 -8.63
CA LEU A 673 56.87 25.08 -9.09
C LEU A 673 55.81 25.76 -9.97
N VAL A 674 55.07 26.70 -9.39
CA VAL A 674 54.02 27.46 -10.10
C VAL A 674 54.54 28.71 -10.81
N GLN A 675 55.70 29.23 -10.40
CA GLN A 675 56.36 30.37 -11.06
C GLN A 675 57.84 30.07 -11.27
N ALA A 676 58.26 30.01 -12.53
CA ALA A 676 59.67 29.82 -12.88
C ALA A 676 60.56 30.92 -12.27
N LEU A 677 61.69 30.52 -11.71
CA LEU A 677 62.69 31.45 -11.17
C LEU A 677 63.52 32.02 -12.32
N ALA A 678 63.53 33.34 -12.45
CA ALA A 678 64.28 34.01 -13.51
C ALA A 678 65.80 33.98 -13.23
N ASP A 679 66.59 33.90 -14.29
CA ASP A 679 68.05 34.04 -14.22
C ASP A 679 68.44 35.36 -13.55
N GLN A 680 69.43 35.29 -12.66
CA GLN A 680 69.94 36.44 -11.90
C GLN A 680 71.34 36.80 -12.33
N ASN A 681 71.68 38.09 -12.22
CA ASN A 681 73.04 38.59 -12.45
C ASN A 681 73.64 39.08 -11.12
N ALA A 682 74.84 38.61 -10.80
CA ALA A 682 75.64 39.13 -9.70
C ALA A 682 76.85 39.89 -10.27
N THR A 683 77.12 41.08 -9.76
CA THR A 683 78.28 41.88 -10.17
C THR A 683 79.43 41.59 -9.20
N GLU A 684 80.62 41.34 -9.75
CA GLU A 684 81.86 41.22 -8.98
C GLU A 684 82.03 42.39 -8.01
N ASP A 685 82.49 42.09 -6.80
CA ASP A 685 82.72 43.03 -5.69
C ASP A 685 81.46 43.77 -5.19
N ALA A 686 80.28 43.43 -5.70
CA ALA A 686 79.01 43.98 -5.25
C ALA A 686 78.24 42.97 -4.39
N VAL A 687 77.50 43.47 -3.40
CA VAL A 687 76.59 42.63 -2.62
C VAL A 687 75.46 42.12 -3.53
N PHE A 688 75.34 40.81 -3.64
CA PHE A 688 74.25 40.11 -4.26
C PHE A 688 73.18 39.77 -3.23
N SER A 689 71.91 39.99 -3.57
CA SER A 689 70.76 39.58 -2.77
C SER A 689 69.59 39.26 -3.69
N PHE A 690 69.09 38.03 -3.62
CA PHE A 690 67.92 37.59 -4.37
C PHE A 690 67.02 36.74 -3.48
N THR A 691 65.82 37.24 -3.22
CA THR A 691 64.78 36.50 -2.51
C THR A 691 63.89 35.79 -3.52
N ILE A 692 63.65 34.51 -3.33
CA ILE A 692 62.70 33.75 -4.15
C ILE A 692 61.34 34.47 -4.10
N PRO A 693 60.72 34.79 -5.25
CA PRO A 693 59.42 35.45 -5.25
C PRO A 693 58.41 34.65 -4.44
N ALA A 694 57.70 35.34 -3.55
CA ALA A 694 56.69 34.69 -2.71
C ALA A 694 55.63 34.01 -3.59
N GLY A 695 55.33 32.74 -3.28
CA GLY A 695 54.40 31.94 -4.05
C GLY A 695 54.97 31.29 -5.32
N SER A 696 56.30 31.28 -5.52
CA SER A 696 56.90 30.53 -6.64
C SER A 696 56.75 29.02 -6.54
N PHE A 697 56.66 28.50 -5.32
CA PHE A 697 56.29 27.12 -5.05
C PHE A 697 55.01 27.10 -4.25
N LYS A 698 54.13 26.16 -4.56
CA LYS A 698 52.88 25.93 -3.83
C LYS A 698 52.71 24.46 -3.57
N ASP A 699 52.14 24.18 -2.41
CA ASP A 699 51.55 22.89 -2.11
C ASP A 699 50.04 23.03 -2.17
N VAL A 700 49.37 22.00 -2.68
CA VAL A 700 47.91 21.97 -2.69
C VAL A 700 47.38 21.51 -1.33
N ASP A 701 48.16 20.72 -0.57
CA ASP A 701 47.78 20.20 0.74
C ASP A 701 47.60 21.33 1.77
N ALA A 702 46.41 21.37 2.37
CA ALA A 702 46.07 22.42 3.33
C ALA A 702 46.82 22.25 4.66
N GLY A 703 47.68 23.21 4.98
CA GLY A 703 48.45 23.23 6.24
C GLY A 703 49.89 22.75 6.09
N ASP A 704 50.30 22.36 4.88
CA ASP A 704 51.67 21.96 4.61
C ASP A 704 52.67 23.10 4.75
N THR A 705 53.83 22.78 5.31
CA THR A 705 54.95 23.70 5.52
C THR A 705 56.08 23.36 4.57
N LEU A 706 56.41 24.30 3.69
CA LEU A 706 57.47 24.13 2.70
C LEU A 706 58.86 24.43 3.27
N THR A 707 59.78 23.49 3.10
CA THR A 707 61.19 23.61 3.49
C THR A 707 62.07 23.76 2.26
N TYR A 708 62.93 24.78 2.25
CA TYR A 708 63.75 25.14 1.09
C TYR A 708 65.22 24.78 1.29
N THR A 709 65.84 24.25 0.24
CA THR A 709 67.28 24.02 0.17
C THR A 709 67.82 24.46 -1.19
N ALA A 710 69.11 24.81 -1.25
CA ALA A 710 69.76 25.22 -2.48
C ALA A 710 71.15 24.58 -2.63
N THR A 711 71.44 24.09 -3.83
CA THR A 711 72.73 23.52 -4.21
C THR A 711 73.11 23.99 -5.62
N LEU A 712 74.30 23.65 -6.07
CA LEU A 712 74.57 23.63 -7.50
C LEU A 712 73.74 22.53 -8.18
N GLU A 713 73.48 22.67 -9.48
CA GLU A 713 72.69 21.71 -10.27
C GLU A 713 73.26 20.27 -10.21
N ASN A 714 74.57 20.13 -10.10
CA ASN A 714 75.26 18.85 -9.95
C ASN A 714 75.20 18.25 -8.53
N GLY A 715 74.56 18.95 -7.57
CA GLY A 715 74.42 18.53 -6.18
C GLY A 715 75.53 19.01 -5.24
N ASP A 716 76.56 19.70 -5.75
CA ASP A 716 77.62 20.25 -4.90
C ASP A 716 77.10 21.42 -4.04
N PRO A 717 77.73 21.67 -2.87
CA PRO A 717 77.43 22.85 -2.06
C PRO A 717 77.57 24.16 -2.86
N LEU A 718 76.81 25.18 -2.46
CA LEU A 718 76.98 26.52 -3.01
C LEU A 718 78.44 27.00 -2.81
N PRO A 719 79.01 27.74 -3.78
CA PRO A 719 80.36 28.28 -3.64
C PRO A 719 80.43 29.22 -2.43
N SER A 720 81.60 29.33 -1.81
CA SER A 720 81.78 30.05 -0.54
C SER A 720 81.32 31.52 -0.55
N TRP A 721 81.19 32.14 -1.72
CA TRP A 721 80.70 33.50 -1.85
C TRP A 721 79.17 33.62 -1.77
N LEU A 722 78.43 32.55 -2.01
CA LEU A 722 76.97 32.52 -2.13
C LEU A 722 76.35 31.63 -1.02
N SER A 723 75.49 32.23 -0.20
CA SER A 723 74.74 31.55 0.86
C SER A 723 73.25 31.61 0.57
N PHE A 724 72.51 30.58 0.99
CA PHE A 724 71.05 30.56 0.95
C PHE A 724 70.49 30.46 2.37
N ASP A 725 69.65 31.41 2.76
CA ASP A 725 68.89 31.36 4.01
C ASP A 725 67.49 30.84 3.73
N ALA A 726 67.19 29.63 4.22
CA ALA A 726 65.90 28.97 4.00
C ALA A 726 64.73 29.68 4.71
N ASN A 727 64.97 30.40 5.81
CA ASN A 727 63.90 31.08 6.55
C ASN A 727 63.42 32.34 5.81
N THR A 728 64.35 33.06 5.20
CA THR A 728 64.08 34.26 4.40
C THR A 728 64.01 33.97 2.90
N GLN A 729 64.23 32.72 2.50
CA GLN A 729 64.28 32.24 1.11
C GLN A 729 65.20 33.10 0.23
N THR A 730 66.30 33.58 0.81
CA THR A 730 67.16 34.60 0.21
C THR A 730 68.56 34.08 -0.04
N PHE A 731 68.98 34.17 -1.30
CA PHE A 731 70.38 34.07 -1.70
C PHE A 731 71.10 35.38 -1.39
N SER A 732 72.27 35.31 -0.77
CA SER A 732 73.10 36.50 -0.49
C SER A 732 74.59 36.18 -0.58
N GLY A 733 75.40 37.18 -0.91
CA GLY A 733 76.84 36.97 -1.11
C GLY A 733 77.57 38.15 -1.73
N THR A 734 78.89 38.07 -1.83
CA THR A 734 79.71 39.02 -2.60
C THR A 734 80.70 38.21 -3.45
N PRO A 735 80.47 38.07 -4.78
CA PRO A 735 81.37 37.33 -5.65
C PRO A 735 82.68 38.10 -5.85
N THR A 736 83.78 37.38 -5.96
CA THR A 736 85.12 37.90 -6.31
C THR A 736 85.42 37.65 -7.79
N ASN A 737 86.52 38.22 -8.32
CA ASN A 737 86.98 37.95 -9.68
C ASN A 737 87.07 36.45 -10.01
N ASP A 738 87.47 35.61 -9.05
CA ASP A 738 87.60 34.16 -9.21
C ASP A 738 86.23 33.45 -9.37
N ASN A 739 85.12 34.17 -9.20
CA ASN A 739 83.75 33.67 -9.31
C ASN A 739 83.06 34.10 -10.60
N VAL A 740 83.73 34.84 -11.50
CA VAL A 740 83.17 35.28 -12.78
C VAL A 740 82.87 34.08 -13.67
N GLY A 741 81.59 33.91 -14.03
CA GLY A 741 81.09 32.80 -14.83
C GLY A 741 79.59 32.59 -14.63
N SER A 742 79.07 31.49 -15.17
CA SER A 742 77.67 31.07 -14.96
C SER A 742 77.60 29.98 -13.90
N LEU A 743 76.65 30.09 -12.98
CA LEU A 743 76.30 29.05 -12.01
C LEU A 743 74.90 28.53 -12.31
N ASN A 744 74.77 27.22 -12.45
CA ASN A 744 73.45 26.58 -12.48
C ASN A 744 73.10 26.20 -11.05
N LEU A 745 72.04 26.81 -10.53
CA LEU A 745 71.56 26.59 -9.17
C LEU A 745 70.33 25.69 -9.21
N LYS A 746 70.22 24.81 -8.22
CA LYS A 746 69.01 24.00 -7.98
C LYS A 746 68.43 24.39 -6.62
N VAL A 747 67.18 24.83 -6.63
CA VAL A 747 66.37 24.94 -5.42
C VAL A 747 65.54 23.66 -5.31
N THR A 748 65.53 23.05 -4.13
CA THR A 748 64.66 21.89 -3.84
C THR A 748 63.75 22.28 -2.69
N VAL A 749 62.45 22.12 -2.93
CA VAL A 749 61.40 22.44 -1.97
C VAL A 749 60.75 21.15 -1.55
N LYS A 750 60.63 20.95 -0.24
CA LYS A 750 60.01 19.76 0.34
C LYS A 750 58.81 20.15 1.17
N ASP A 751 57.76 19.35 1.07
CA ASP A 751 56.61 19.42 1.96
C ASP A 751 56.92 18.77 3.32
N THR A 752 55.90 18.60 4.15
CA THR A 752 56.03 17.96 5.46
C THR A 752 56.23 16.44 5.39
N SER A 753 55.82 15.79 4.29
CA SER A 753 56.04 14.36 4.02
C SER A 753 57.41 14.05 3.39
N LEU A 754 58.18 15.09 3.05
CA LEU A 754 59.45 15.06 2.33
C LEU A 754 59.34 14.78 0.82
N ALA A 755 58.14 14.83 0.24
CA ALA A 755 58.00 14.86 -1.21
C ALA A 755 58.48 16.23 -1.74
N GLN A 756 58.95 16.29 -3.00
CA GLN A 756 59.78 17.41 -3.44
C GLN A 756 59.48 17.91 -4.86
N ALA A 757 59.64 19.22 -5.04
CA ALA A 757 59.70 19.94 -6.32
C ALA A 757 61.15 20.21 -6.75
#